data_AF-A0A6C0RWM9-F1
#
_entry.id   AF-A0A6C0RWM9-F1
#
_cell.length_a   1.000
_cell.length_b   1.000
_cell.length_c   1.000
_cell.angle_alpha   90.00
_cell.angle_beta   90.00
_cell.angle_gamma   90.00
#
_symmetry.space_group_name_H-M   'P 1'
#
loop_
_entity.id
_entity.type
_entity.pdbx_description
1 polymer ?
#
loop_
_entity_poly.entity_id
_entity_poly.type
_entity_poly.pdbx_seq_one_letter_code
_entity_poly.pdbx_strand_id
1 'polypeptide(L)'
;MLAKYTYKNSYKRVKSLNQNRIWFLFKPYVNLTKCFINPKLTFNNQINFSTKILNIKKDNQKNTNNQIIAIPILYKTNRIVQNFINIKHNSLLYNPKINLDKIDTNNQNKIKTQTNLNKNKAGLNNKKGSFADLVKEKTVYNKTRDFTKIIKEYNLETFNRSNQDTCLTHKPAVKEGDWIETGDLLADCASSVGGELSIGHNIFVAYMPWEGYNYEDAILINERLVYDDIYTSIHIERYEVLTKETNNNLSEQITREIPDINEKDISHLDKNGIAKIGSWVEEGDILVGKVTPFNLKTLTPQQKLLYKIFDKELSKTKDSSLRAPRGIKANVININILARQKMELNTSQQKKIEPSKKTKTNNKIEQTEIKHFLIKHLHIYLAEKRKIQVGDKIAGRHGNKGIVSRILPRQDMPFLPDGTSIDIVLNPLGVPSRMNVGQIYECLLGLAGFYLGEHYKIPPFDEKYGADASRSFVLSKLHDARKKTGLKWLLDPNNPGKIKIFDGRTSDVFHQTVTVGLAYILKLVHMVDDKLHMRSTGPYSLVTQQPLRGRSKQGGQRLGEMEVWAIEGYGAAFVLSEMLTIKSDDMAGRQNLWKNLIDNNDISLGSPESFKVLVCELQALCLDIGLFRKNKLKQEKYSDDQTNSMPNLIEIDSLLHLA
;
A
#
# COMPACT_ATOMS: atom_id res chain seq x y z
N MET A 1 -3.36 -38.59 45.16
CA MET A 1 -1.96 -38.27 44.80
C MET A 1 -1.90 -36.92 44.09
N LEU A 2 -2.00 -35.82 44.85
CA LEU A 2 -1.75 -34.45 44.36
C LEU A 2 -0.66 -33.87 45.24
N ALA A 3 0.58 -33.97 44.75
CA ALA A 3 1.76 -33.56 45.51
C ALA A 3 1.91 -32.04 45.49
N LYS A 4 1.81 -31.45 46.68
CA LYS A 4 2.26 -30.09 47.03
C LYS A 4 3.75 -29.96 46.71
N TYR A 5 4.11 -29.05 45.79
CA TYR A 5 5.47 -28.52 45.74
C TYR A 5 5.53 -27.22 46.54
N THR A 6 6.03 -27.34 47.78
CA THR A 6 6.46 -26.23 48.62
C THR A 6 7.85 -25.78 48.18
N TYR A 7 8.01 -24.56 47.65
CA TYR A 7 9.31 -23.95 47.45
C TYR A 7 9.91 -23.54 48.81
N LYS A 8 10.98 -24.23 49.22
CA LYS A 8 11.83 -23.85 50.36
C LYS A 8 12.64 -22.61 49.98
N ASN A 9 12.48 -21.54 50.76
CA ASN A 9 13.33 -20.36 50.75
C ASN A 9 14.79 -20.73 51.05
N SER A 10 15.69 -20.55 50.10
CA SER A 10 17.12 -20.38 50.35
C SER A 10 17.47 -18.91 50.18
N TYR A 11 17.40 -18.13 51.27
CA TYR A 11 17.96 -16.79 51.33
C TYR A 11 19.48 -16.87 51.21
N LYS A 12 20.03 -16.65 50.01
CA LYS A 12 21.42 -16.19 49.86
C LYS A 12 21.41 -14.67 49.81
N ARG A 13 21.99 -14.09 50.87
CA ARG A 13 22.17 -12.65 51.11
C ARG A 13 23.13 -12.09 50.05
N VAL A 14 22.60 -11.55 48.96
CA VAL A 14 23.38 -10.70 48.03
C VAL A 14 23.25 -9.26 48.50
N LYS A 15 24.39 -8.69 48.91
CA LYS A 15 24.54 -7.30 49.35
C LYS A 15 24.15 -6.34 48.23
N SER A 16 23.38 -5.31 48.59
CA SER A 16 23.13 -4.04 47.90
C SER A 16 23.09 -4.07 46.36
N LEU A 17 21.88 -4.13 45.79
CA LEU A 17 21.63 -3.84 44.37
C LEU A 17 20.65 -2.68 44.25
N ASN A 18 21.05 -1.69 43.46
CA ASN A 18 20.35 -0.44 43.19
C ASN A 18 18.87 -0.63 42.79
N GLN A 19 18.02 0.25 43.32
CA GLN A 19 16.55 0.19 43.35
C GLN A 19 15.84 0.56 42.02
N ASN A 20 16.22 -0.03 40.88
CA ASN A 20 15.54 0.24 39.59
C ASN A 20 15.09 -1.04 38.88
N ARG A 21 14.32 -1.91 39.54
CA ARG A 21 13.77 -3.14 38.92
C ARG A 21 12.26 -3.19 39.07
N ILE A 22 11.54 -3.31 37.95
CA ILE A 22 10.07 -3.34 37.89
C ILE A 22 9.63 -4.70 37.33
N TRP A 23 8.56 -5.26 37.89
CA TRP A 23 7.94 -6.51 37.42
C TRP A 23 6.97 -6.24 36.27
N PHE A 24 7.11 -7.00 35.18
CA PHE A 24 6.15 -6.97 34.08
C PHE A 24 4.97 -7.89 34.33
N LEU A 25 3.75 -7.38 34.16
CA LEU A 25 2.51 -8.14 34.34
C LEU A 25 1.58 -7.85 33.15
N PHE A 26 1.26 -8.87 32.37
CA PHE A 26 0.45 -8.74 31.18
C PHE A 26 -1.04 -8.84 31.55
N LYS A 27 -1.86 -7.95 30.99
CA LYS A 27 -3.33 -8.06 31.04
C LYS A 27 -3.88 -7.85 29.63
N PRO A 28 -4.74 -8.74 29.14
CA PRO A 28 -5.27 -8.65 27.79
C PRO A 28 -6.43 -7.65 27.74
N TYR A 29 -6.15 -6.35 27.60
CA TYR A 29 -7.18 -5.37 27.25
C TYR A 29 -6.67 -4.26 26.33
N VAL A 30 -7.53 -3.90 25.38
CA VAL A 30 -7.36 -2.96 24.27
C VAL A 30 -7.62 -1.53 24.76
N ASN A 31 -6.63 -0.62 24.71
CA ASN A 31 -6.78 0.78 24.21
C ASN A 31 -5.62 1.75 24.52
N LEU A 32 -4.87 2.11 23.46
CA LEU A 32 -4.21 3.39 23.10
C LEU A 32 -2.93 3.96 23.81
N THR A 33 -1.88 4.06 22.96
CA THR A 33 -0.68 4.94 22.85
C THR A 33 0.62 4.79 23.70
N LYS A 34 1.73 4.65 22.93
CA LYS A 34 3.19 4.92 23.07
C LYS A 34 3.93 4.70 24.41
N CYS A 35 5.06 3.98 24.32
CA CYS A 35 5.91 3.60 25.44
C CYS A 35 7.40 3.80 25.12
N PHE A 36 8.04 4.87 25.60
CA PHE A 36 9.50 4.93 25.82
C PHE A 36 9.85 5.98 26.88
N ILE A 37 10.90 5.71 27.67
CA ILE A 37 11.46 6.59 28.70
C ILE A 37 12.70 7.29 28.13
N ASN A 38 12.74 8.61 28.25
CA ASN A 38 13.68 9.53 27.61
C ASN A 38 15.15 9.41 28.10
N PRO A 39 16.13 9.63 27.20
CA PRO A 39 17.36 10.35 27.57
C PRO A 39 17.68 11.54 26.64
N LYS A 40 18.33 12.57 27.20
CA LYS A 40 18.74 13.82 26.52
C LYS A 40 19.69 13.57 25.33
N LEU A 41 19.56 14.40 24.29
CA LEU A 41 20.25 14.29 22.99
C LEU A 41 21.31 15.37 22.80
N THR A 42 22.47 15.00 22.24
CA THR A 42 23.43 15.89 21.57
C THR A 42 23.82 15.30 20.21
N PHE A 43 23.96 16.14 19.19
CA PHE A 43 24.09 15.74 17.78
C PHE A 43 25.56 15.63 17.34
N ASN A 44 25.88 14.62 16.52
CA ASN A 44 27.06 14.66 15.65
C ASN A 44 26.85 13.89 14.31
N ASN A 45 27.27 14.57 13.22
CA ASN A 45 27.86 14.05 11.98
C ASN A 45 27.01 13.76 10.71
N GLN A 46 27.08 14.75 9.79
CA GLN A 46 27.47 14.76 8.35
C GLN A 46 26.85 13.80 7.31
N ILE A 47 26.07 12.76 7.65
CA ILE A 47 25.49 11.83 6.65
C ILE A 47 24.03 11.48 7.01
N ASN A 48 23.13 11.52 6.02
CA ASN A 48 21.72 11.16 6.15
C ASN A 48 21.53 9.72 6.67
N PHE A 49 20.63 9.54 7.66
CA PHE A 49 20.37 8.27 8.34
C PHE A 49 20.04 7.11 7.39
N SER A 50 19.22 7.35 6.36
CA SER A 50 18.88 6.36 5.32
C SER A 50 20.12 5.80 4.63
N THR A 51 21.13 6.63 4.39
CA THR A 51 22.36 6.23 3.72
C THR A 51 23.40 5.58 4.65
N LYS A 52 23.16 5.59 5.98
CA LYS A 52 23.95 4.82 6.97
C LYS A 52 23.50 3.37 7.07
N ILE A 53 22.33 3.02 6.52
CA ILE A 53 21.80 1.64 6.51
C ILE A 53 22.47 0.78 5.41
N LEU A 54 23.13 1.41 4.44
CA LEU A 54 23.83 0.78 3.32
C LEU A 54 25.20 0.24 3.71
N ASN A 55 25.43 -1.07 3.60
CA ASN A 55 26.71 -1.70 3.91
C ASN A 55 27.82 -1.23 2.95
N ILE A 56 29.05 -1.13 3.46
CA ILE A 56 30.30 -0.99 2.68
C ILE A 56 30.19 0.10 1.59
N LYS A 57 30.24 1.37 2.04
CA LYS A 57 29.85 2.53 1.22
C LYS A 57 30.95 3.11 0.34
N LYS A 58 32.23 2.80 0.58
CA LYS A 58 33.34 3.37 -0.22
C LYS A 58 33.36 2.80 -1.63
N ASP A 59 32.99 1.53 -1.77
CA ASP A 59 33.05 0.79 -3.04
C ASP A 59 31.84 0.99 -3.95
N ASN A 60 30.79 1.68 -3.49
CA ASN A 60 29.61 1.95 -4.31
C ASN A 60 29.62 3.42 -4.78
N GLN A 61 29.28 3.66 -6.05
CA GLN A 61 29.22 5.01 -6.62
C GLN A 61 28.23 5.91 -5.86
N LYS A 62 28.53 7.21 -5.71
CA LYS A 62 27.78 8.22 -4.92
C LYS A 62 26.39 8.61 -5.50
N ASN A 63 25.63 7.69 -6.08
CA ASN A 63 24.31 7.95 -6.67
C ASN A 63 23.13 7.48 -5.78
N THR A 64 23.23 7.66 -4.46
CA THR A 64 22.19 7.19 -3.52
C THR A 64 21.11 8.26 -3.26
N ASN A 65 20.36 8.65 -4.31
CA ASN A 65 19.08 9.38 -4.14
C ASN A 65 17.88 8.43 -3.96
N ASN A 66 18.13 7.13 -4.00
CA ASN A 66 17.09 6.12 -3.89
C ASN A 66 16.69 5.92 -2.43
N GLN A 67 15.66 6.63 -1.97
CA GLN A 67 14.90 6.22 -0.79
C GLN A 67 14.41 4.79 -1.04
N ILE A 68 14.85 3.84 -0.22
CA ILE A 68 14.40 2.45 -0.29
C ILE A 68 12.99 2.42 0.31
N ILE A 69 11.98 2.33 -0.55
CA ILE A 69 10.57 2.22 -0.16
C ILE A 69 10.21 0.73 -0.10
N ALA A 70 10.43 0.13 1.06
CA ALA A 70 10.16 -1.30 1.27
C ALA A 70 8.90 -1.53 2.12
N ILE A 71 8.20 -2.64 1.85
CA ILE A 71 6.96 -3.01 2.54
C ILE A 71 7.31 -3.80 3.81
N PRO A 72 6.63 -3.55 4.95
CA PRO A 72 6.70 -4.44 6.11
C PRO A 72 6.22 -5.87 5.77
N ILE A 73 7.06 -6.86 6.06
CA ILE A 73 6.78 -8.27 5.76
C ILE A 73 6.25 -8.97 7.02
N LEU A 74 5.37 -9.96 6.84
CA LEU A 74 4.69 -10.66 7.91
C LEU A 74 5.64 -11.44 8.82
N TYR A 75 6.46 -12.29 8.19
CA TYR A 75 7.60 -12.94 8.81
C TYR A 75 8.80 -12.00 8.70
N LYS A 76 9.66 -12.02 9.71
CA LYS A 76 10.79 -11.09 9.79
C LYS A 76 11.99 -11.84 10.32
N THR A 77 13.15 -11.50 9.77
CA THR A 77 14.43 -12.05 10.19
C THR A 77 15.39 -10.96 10.59
N ASN A 78 16.17 -11.20 11.64
CA ASN A 78 17.31 -10.35 11.95
C ASN A 78 18.34 -10.42 10.81
N ARG A 79 19.01 -9.30 10.55
CA ARG A 79 20.04 -9.23 9.51
C ARG A 79 21.26 -10.02 9.94
N ILE A 80 21.83 -10.82 9.04
CA ILE A 80 23.12 -11.49 9.32
C ILE A 80 24.24 -10.47 9.26
N VAL A 81 24.22 -9.58 8.26
CA VAL A 81 25.21 -8.51 8.11
C VAL A 81 24.52 -7.15 8.25
N GLN A 82 24.89 -6.40 9.26
CA GLN A 82 24.34 -5.08 9.55
C GLN A 82 25.46 -4.04 9.60
N ASN A 83 25.11 -2.78 9.38
CA ASN A 83 26.05 -1.71 9.70
C ASN A 83 26.07 -1.40 11.19
N PHE A 84 27.26 -1.07 11.68
CA PHE A 84 27.41 -0.41 12.97
C PHE A 84 26.87 1.02 12.85
N ILE A 85 25.58 1.16 13.14
CA ILE A 85 24.99 2.45 13.45
C ILE A 85 25.28 2.65 14.94
N ASN A 86 25.93 3.75 15.29
CA ASN A 86 26.21 4.09 16.68
C ASN A 86 24.88 4.41 17.37
N ILE A 87 24.15 3.38 17.80
CA ILE A 87 22.91 3.48 18.56
C ILE A 87 23.33 3.70 20.02
N LYS A 88 23.98 4.83 20.31
CA LYS A 88 23.99 5.39 21.68
C LYS A 88 22.64 5.98 22.07
N HIS A 89 21.66 5.90 21.16
CA HIS A 89 20.32 6.43 21.29
C HIS A 89 19.33 5.42 20.68
N ASN A 90 18.81 4.50 21.51
CA ASN A 90 17.68 3.62 21.19
C ASN A 90 16.42 4.39 20.70
N SER A 91 16.42 5.72 20.77
CA SER A 91 15.35 6.59 20.29
C SER A 91 15.41 6.96 18.80
N LEU A 92 16.54 6.72 18.09
CA LEU A 92 16.72 7.23 16.72
C LEU A 92 15.95 6.44 15.65
N LEU A 93 15.72 5.14 15.85
CA LEU A 93 14.88 4.33 14.94
C LEU A 93 13.39 4.66 15.09
N TYR A 94 13.00 5.32 16.19
CA TYR A 94 11.62 5.52 16.61
C TYR A 94 11.15 6.97 16.61
N ASN A 95 11.91 7.87 15.98
CA ASN A 95 11.50 9.26 15.79
C ASN A 95 11.32 9.56 14.30
N PRO A 96 10.28 9.02 13.61
CA PRO A 96 9.77 9.73 12.46
C PRO A 96 9.17 11.03 13.03
N LYS A 97 9.79 12.17 12.72
CA LYS A 97 9.14 13.47 12.87
C LYS A 97 7.86 13.43 12.04
N ILE A 98 6.73 13.07 12.67
CA ILE A 98 5.44 13.52 12.20
C ILE A 98 5.40 14.98 12.63
N ASN A 99 5.84 15.87 11.73
CA ASN A 99 5.53 17.30 11.84
C ASN A 99 4.00 17.40 11.81
N LEU A 100 3.39 17.54 12.99
CA LEU A 100 2.04 18.08 13.15
C LEU A 100 2.17 19.57 13.41
N ASP A 101 2.75 20.31 12.46
CA ASP A 101 2.59 21.75 12.37
C ASP A 101 1.28 22.03 11.62
N LYS A 102 0.17 21.87 12.33
CA LYS A 102 -1.09 22.57 12.05
C LYS A 102 -1.70 22.94 13.40
N ILE A 103 -1.13 23.97 14.02
CA ILE A 103 -1.84 24.74 15.03
C ILE A 103 -2.65 25.77 14.27
N ASP A 104 -3.97 25.65 14.33
CA ASP A 104 -4.91 26.66 13.85
C ASP A 104 -4.61 28.00 14.54
N THR A 105 -3.98 28.90 13.79
CA THR A 105 -3.84 30.31 14.16
C THR A 105 -5.16 31.01 13.85
N ASN A 106 -6.14 30.91 14.73
CA ASN A 106 -7.30 31.81 14.77
C ASN A 106 -7.98 31.68 16.14
N ASN A 107 -7.39 32.28 17.17
CA ASN A 107 -8.08 32.76 18.39
C ASN A 107 -7.08 33.42 19.35
N GLN A 108 -6.34 34.42 18.87
CA GLN A 108 -5.66 35.38 19.73
C GLN A 108 -6.19 36.77 19.41
N ASN A 109 -7.30 37.14 20.07
CA ASN A 109 -7.68 38.52 20.32
C ASN A 109 -8.88 38.53 21.27
N LYS A 110 -8.62 38.50 22.58
CA LYS A 110 -9.40 39.23 23.59
C LYS A 110 -8.81 39.02 24.99
N ILE A 111 -8.75 40.13 25.73
CA ILE A 111 -8.50 40.28 27.17
C ILE A 111 -7.03 40.53 27.55
N LYS A 112 -6.63 41.79 27.37
CA LYS A 112 -5.80 42.55 28.32
C LYS A 112 -6.67 42.89 29.54
N THR A 113 -6.13 42.81 30.77
CA THR A 113 -5.90 43.95 31.72
C THR A 113 -5.63 43.50 33.18
N GLN A 114 -4.79 44.30 33.86
CA GLN A 114 -4.67 44.56 35.31
C GLN A 114 -3.77 43.70 36.23
N THR A 115 -2.48 44.08 36.25
CA THR A 115 -1.69 44.66 37.37
C THR A 115 -1.87 44.23 38.85
N ASN A 116 -0.72 43.83 39.42
CA ASN A 116 -0.07 44.29 40.67
C ASN A 116 -0.05 43.44 41.97
N LEU A 117 1.21 43.20 42.41
CA LEU A 117 1.79 43.20 43.76
C LEU A 117 1.45 42.06 44.76
N ASN A 118 2.38 41.12 44.95
CA ASN A 118 3.27 41.13 46.12
C ASN A 118 4.35 40.05 46.09
N LYS A 119 5.56 40.46 46.53
CA LYS A 119 6.79 39.66 46.62
C LYS A 119 6.66 38.57 47.69
N ASN A 120 7.07 37.34 47.40
CA ASN A 120 7.93 36.56 48.29
C ASN A 120 8.61 35.39 47.55
N LYS A 121 9.87 35.16 47.94
CA LYS A 121 10.90 34.27 47.38
C LYS A 121 10.44 32.83 47.13
N ALA A 122 10.68 32.30 45.93
CA ALA A 122 11.13 30.91 45.69
C ALA A 122 11.43 30.65 44.20
N GLY A 123 12.57 29.98 43.96
CA GLY A 123 13.10 29.35 42.73
C GLY A 123 12.36 29.44 41.39
N LEU A 124 13.13 29.80 40.34
CA LEU A 124 12.81 29.56 38.94
C LEU A 124 12.36 28.10 38.73
N ASN A 125 11.06 27.90 38.51
CA ASN A 125 10.51 26.70 37.89
C ASN A 125 9.77 27.11 36.61
N ASN A 126 10.45 26.95 35.49
CA ASN A 126 9.85 27.00 34.15
C ASN A 126 8.77 25.92 34.05
N LYS A 127 7.50 26.33 34.14
CA LYS A 127 6.33 25.49 33.83
C LYS A 127 6.40 25.06 32.37
N LYS A 128 6.82 23.81 32.13
CA LYS A 128 6.51 23.07 30.90
C LYS A 128 5.13 22.45 31.06
N GLY A 129 4.26 22.68 30.07
CA GLY A 129 2.94 22.04 29.98
C GLY A 129 3.07 20.52 30.10
N SER A 130 2.29 19.96 31.02
CA SER A 130 2.37 18.56 31.42
C SER A 130 1.67 17.63 30.42
N PHE A 131 2.37 16.55 30.11
CA PHE A 131 1.99 15.40 29.27
C PHE A 131 1.07 14.43 30.06
N ALA A 132 -0.01 14.95 30.65
CA ALA A 132 -0.82 14.22 31.65
C ALA A 132 -1.98 13.38 31.07
N ASP A 133 -2.34 13.53 29.79
CA ASP A 133 -3.61 12.99 29.30
C ASP A 133 -3.55 11.57 28.70
N LEU A 134 -2.39 10.91 28.66
CA LEU A 134 -2.21 9.60 28.00
C LEU A 134 -1.71 8.47 28.92
N VAL A 135 -1.57 8.73 30.23
CA VAL A 135 -1.18 7.72 31.22
C VAL A 135 -2.28 7.61 32.27
N LYS A 136 -3.00 6.49 32.30
CA LYS A 136 -3.91 6.19 33.42
C LYS A 136 -3.11 5.59 34.56
N GLU A 137 -2.63 6.42 35.48
CA GLU A 137 -2.04 5.96 36.74
C GLU A 137 -3.15 5.47 37.68
N LYS A 138 -3.17 4.17 37.99
CA LYS A 138 -3.98 3.62 39.09
C LYS A 138 -3.09 3.41 40.30
N THR A 139 -3.27 4.24 41.33
CA THR A 139 -2.69 4.04 42.65
C THR A 139 -3.54 3.06 43.45
N VAL A 140 -2.97 1.93 43.85
CA VAL A 140 -3.60 0.99 44.80
C VAL A 140 -2.87 1.12 46.13
N TYR A 141 -3.56 1.67 47.14
CA TYR A 141 -3.05 1.75 48.51
C TYR A 141 -3.28 0.42 49.23
N ASN A 142 -2.19 -0.29 49.56
CA ASN A 142 -2.23 -1.36 50.55
C ASN A 142 -1.64 -0.85 51.87
N LYS A 143 -2.47 -0.76 52.92
CA LYS A 143 -2.02 -0.54 54.29
C LYS A 143 -1.31 -1.80 54.78
N THR A 144 0.02 -1.83 54.64
CA THR A 144 1.02 -2.44 55.55
C THR A 144 2.35 -2.64 54.80
N ARG A 145 3.37 -1.87 55.19
CA ARG A 145 4.79 -1.89 54.74
C ARG A 145 5.03 -1.43 53.29
N ASP A 146 5.74 -0.31 53.19
CA ASP A 146 5.88 0.57 52.03
C ASP A 146 6.63 -0.04 50.84
N PHE A 147 5.88 -0.52 49.85
CA PHE A 147 6.26 -0.46 48.44
C PHE A 147 5.03 -0.03 47.64
N THR A 148 4.99 1.22 47.18
CA THR A 148 3.99 1.68 46.22
C THR A 148 4.25 0.98 44.88
N LYS A 149 3.46 -0.06 44.57
CA LYS A 149 3.56 -0.74 43.28
C LYS A 149 2.94 0.14 42.19
N ILE A 150 3.77 0.96 41.54
CA ILE A 150 3.38 1.77 40.38
C ILE A 150 3.19 0.81 39.20
N ILE A 151 1.94 0.61 38.78
CA ILE A 151 1.61 -0.16 37.58
C ILE A 151 1.47 0.83 36.42
N LYS A 152 2.32 0.67 35.39
CA LYS A 152 2.21 1.42 34.14
C LYS A 152 1.59 0.51 33.09
N GLU A 153 0.46 0.92 32.53
CA GLU A 153 -0.21 0.22 31.45
C GLU A 153 0.24 0.81 30.11
N TYR A 154 0.61 -0.08 29.18
CA TYR A 154 1.18 0.25 27.88
C TYR A 154 0.34 -0.42 26.79
N ASN A 155 -0.22 0.40 25.91
CA ASN A 155 -1.15 -0.10 24.91
C ASN A 155 -0.47 -0.30 23.56
N LEU A 156 -0.70 -1.49 23.00
CA LEU A 156 -0.15 -1.89 21.71
C LEU A 156 -1.16 -1.62 20.59
N GLU A 157 -0.66 -1.19 19.43
CA GLU A 157 -1.48 -1.00 18.24
C GLU A 157 -1.59 -2.33 17.48
N THR A 158 -2.82 -2.74 17.18
CA THR A 158 -3.10 -3.99 16.47
C THR A 158 -3.76 -3.68 15.13
N PHE A 159 -3.13 -4.11 14.03
CA PHE A 159 -3.66 -4.05 12.67
C PHE A 159 -4.18 -2.67 12.23
N ASN A 160 -3.41 -1.62 12.50
CA ASN A 160 -3.72 -0.28 12.02
C ASN A 160 -3.28 -0.08 10.57
N ARG A 161 -4.04 0.73 9.82
CA ARG A 161 -3.68 1.15 8.46
C ARG A 161 -2.64 2.27 8.50
N SER A 162 -1.60 2.16 7.66
CA SER A 162 -0.67 3.26 7.36
C SER A 162 -1.16 4.15 6.21
N ASN A 163 -0.50 5.28 5.97
CA ASN A 163 -0.85 6.17 4.86
C ASN A 163 -0.65 5.54 3.48
N GLN A 164 0.27 4.58 3.37
CA GLN A 164 0.58 3.80 2.16
C GLN A 164 -0.14 2.45 2.13
N ASP A 165 -1.25 2.32 2.87
CA ASP A 165 -2.08 1.10 2.90
C ASP A 165 -1.38 -0.17 3.41
N THR A 166 -0.19 -0.05 4.01
CA THR A 166 0.49 -1.15 4.71
C THR A 166 -0.02 -1.31 6.15
N CYS A 167 0.19 -2.48 6.74
CA CYS A 167 -0.23 -2.81 8.10
C CYS A 167 0.79 -2.38 9.18
N LEU A 168 0.31 -1.67 10.20
CA LEU A 168 1.03 -1.33 11.42
C LEU A 168 0.58 -2.23 12.57
N THR A 169 1.51 -3.00 13.12
CA THR A 169 1.26 -3.93 14.23
C THR A 169 2.38 -3.83 15.26
N HIS A 170 2.03 -3.84 16.53
CA HIS A 170 2.97 -4.04 17.63
C HIS A 170 2.87 -5.47 18.16
N LYS A 171 4.02 -6.12 18.39
CA LYS A 171 4.11 -7.46 18.96
C LYS A 171 4.86 -7.38 20.29
N PRO A 172 4.33 -7.88 21.41
CA PRO A 172 5.06 -7.89 22.67
C PRO A 172 6.33 -8.74 22.55
N ALA A 173 7.45 -8.23 23.06
CA ALA A 173 8.74 -8.92 23.03
C ALA A 173 9.06 -9.62 24.37
N VAL A 174 8.48 -9.12 25.46
CA VAL A 174 8.68 -9.63 26.83
C VAL A 174 7.59 -10.63 27.22
N LYS A 175 7.93 -11.56 28.12
CA LYS A 175 6.98 -12.51 28.73
C LYS A 175 6.59 -12.05 30.13
N GLU A 176 5.50 -12.60 30.64
CA GLU A 176 5.07 -12.36 32.02
C GLU A 176 6.15 -12.84 33.01
N GLY A 177 6.52 -11.97 33.97
CA GLY A 177 7.53 -12.27 34.98
C GLY A 177 8.98 -11.96 34.55
N ASP A 178 9.21 -11.51 33.32
CA ASP A 178 10.53 -11.03 32.91
C ASP A 178 10.90 -9.76 33.70
N TRP A 179 12.18 -9.69 34.08
CA TRP A 179 12.77 -8.51 34.69
C TRP A 179 13.21 -7.54 33.61
N ILE A 180 12.81 -6.28 33.75
CA ILE A 180 13.03 -5.25 32.73
C ILE A 180 13.73 -4.06 33.37
N GLU A 181 14.74 -3.53 32.68
CA GLU A 181 15.47 -2.32 33.04
C GLU A 181 15.03 -1.13 32.19
N THR A 182 15.33 0.09 32.66
CA THR A 182 14.99 1.30 31.92
C THR A 182 15.79 1.38 30.62
N GLY A 183 15.09 1.31 29.48
CA GLY A 183 15.71 1.35 28.15
C GLY A 183 15.54 0.06 27.35
N ASP A 184 15.03 -0.99 27.99
CA ASP A 184 14.73 -2.26 27.36
C ASP A 184 13.52 -2.18 26.43
N LEU A 185 13.50 -3.09 25.46
CA LEU A 185 12.43 -3.23 24.48
C LEU A 185 11.24 -3.98 25.09
N LEU A 186 10.06 -3.36 25.07
CA LEU A 186 8.81 -3.99 25.51
C LEU A 186 8.04 -4.66 24.36
N ALA A 187 8.06 -4.04 23.18
CA ALA A 187 7.33 -4.50 22.01
C ALA A 187 8.05 -4.12 20.71
N ASP A 188 8.04 -5.05 19.76
CA ASP A 188 8.49 -4.84 18.39
C ASP A 188 7.39 -4.20 17.53
N CYS A 189 7.79 -3.43 16.52
CA CYS A 189 6.88 -2.83 15.54
C CYS A 189 6.79 -3.65 14.25
N ALA A 190 5.94 -3.23 13.31
CA ALA A 190 5.70 -3.89 12.02
C ALA A 190 6.97 -4.15 11.20
N SER A 191 8.04 -3.40 11.41
CA SER A 191 9.34 -3.55 10.72
C SER A 191 10.50 -3.76 11.68
N SER A 192 10.26 -4.28 12.89
CA SER A 192 11.31 -4.60 13.86
C SER A 192 11.24 -6.03 14.37
N VAL A 193 12.41 -6.58 14.72
CA VAL A 193 12.61 -7.83 15.45
C VAL A 193 13.71 -7.60 16.47
N GLY A 194 13.42 -7.85 17.75
CA GLY A 194 14.39 -7.65 18.84
C GLY A 194 14.91 -6.22 18.93
N GLY A 195 14.12 -5.23 18.50
CA GLY A 195 14.50 -3.81 18.51
C GLY A 195 15.40 -3.41 17.33
N GLU A 196 15.76 -4.33 16.46
CA GLU A 196 16.48 -4.06 15.22
C GLU A 196 15.52 -3.91 14.04
N LEU A 197 15.88 -3.08 13.07
CA LEU A 197 15.09 -2.85 11.86
C LEU A 197 15.18 -4.08 10.93
N SER A 198 14.03 -4.67 10.61
CA SER A 198 13.83 -5.82 9.73
C SER A 198 12.70 -5.52 8.73
N ILE A 199 13.09 -5.33 7.46
CA ILE A 199 12.22 -4.94 6.32
C ILE A 199 12.39 -5.94 5.15
N GLY A 200 13.23 -6.95 5.31
CA GLY A 200 13.59 -7.91 4.28
C GLY A 200 14.00 -9.22 4.91
N HIS A 201 14.47 -10.14 4.07
CA HIS A 201 14.90 -11.47 4.48
C HIS A 201 16.32 -11.75 4.01
N ASN A 202 17.08 -12.50 4.81
CA ASN A 202 18.32 -13.10 4.35
C ASN A 202 17.95 -14.35 3.54
N ILE A 203 18.37 -14.40 2.29
CA ILE A 203 18.01 -15.46 1.33
C ILE A 203 19.24 -15.90 0.53
N PHE A 204 19.23 -17.15 0.07
CA PHE A 204 20.33 -17.69 -0.72
C PHE A 204 20.31 -17.11 -2.12
N VAL A 205 21.40 -16.44 -2.50
CA VAL A 205 21.56 -15.79 -3.79
C VAL A 205 22.73 -16.39 -4.55
N ALA A 206 22.51 -16.70 -5.83
CA ALA A 206 23.56 -17.07 -6.77
C ALA A 206 23.72 -16.01 -7.87
N TYR A 207 24.97 -15.68 -8.19
CA TYR A 207 25.31 -14.75 -9.28
C TYR A 207 25.69 -15.50 -10.55
N MET A 208 24.70 -15.87 -11.36
CA MET A 208 24.89 -16.56 -12.65
C MET A 208 23.78 -16.20 -13.63
N PRO A 209 23.99 -16.23 -14.95
CA PRO A 209 22.90 -16.13 -15.93
C PRO A 209 22.03 -17.40 -15.92
N TRP A 210 20.74 -17.26 -16.21
CA TRP A 210 19.80 -18.37 -16.27
C TRP A 210 18.78 -18.19 -17.40
N GLU A 211 19.01 -18.85 -18.55
CA GLU A 211 18.08 -18.95 -19.70
C GLU A 211 17.45 -17.62 -20.16
N GLY A 212 18.09 -16.47 -19.88
CA GLY A 212 17.52 -15.15 -20.14
C GLY A 212 16.44 -14.69 -19.16
N TYR A 213 15.99 -15.52 -18.22
CA TYR A 213 15.01 -15.12 -17.20
C TYR A 213 15.55 -14.04 -16.25
N ASN A 214 16.87 -13.95 -16.09
CA ASN A 214 17.51 -12.86 -15.36
C ASN A 214 18.22 -11.86 -16.29
N TYR A 215 17.71 -11.67 -17.51
CA TYR A 215 18.23 -10.64 -18.42
C TYR A 215 18.12 -9.23 -17.81
N GLU A 216 19.16 -8.42 -17.97
CA GLU A 216 19.30 -7.09 -17.36
C GLU A 216 19.05 -7.08 -15.84
N ASP A 217 17.92 -6.53 -15.41
CA ASP A 217 17.50 -6.38 -14.02
C ASP A 217 16.37 -7.34 -13.64
N ALA A 218 16.05 -8.31 -14.50
CA ALA A 218 15.10 -9.36 -14.16
C ALA A 218 15.69 -10.29 -13.09
N ILE A 219 14.83 -10.79 -12.21
CA ILE A 219 15.23 -11.65 -11.09
C ILE A 219 14.41 -12.93 -11.12
N LEU A 220 15.12 -14.05 -11.06
CA LEU A 220 14.56 -15.39 -10.95
C LEU A 220 14.40 -15.75 -9.47
N ILE A 221 13.23 -16.29 -9.11
CA ILE A 221 12.88 -16.63 -7.73
C ILE A 221 12.52 -18.11 -7.61
N ASN A 222 12.87 -18.73 -6.49
CA ASN A 222 12.42 -20.06 -6.10
C ASN A 222 10.99 -20.02 -5.56
N GLU A 223 10.15 -20.96 -5.99
CA GLU A 223 8.79 -21.18 -5.51
C GLU A 223 8.69 -21.35 -3.98
N ARG A 224 9.76 -21.84 -3.35
CA ARG A 224 9.89 -21.88 -1.88
C ARG A 224 9.57 -20.54 -1.22
N LEU A 225 10.01 -19.42 -1.81
CA LEU A 225 9.78 -18.08 -1.26
C LEU A 225 8.29 -17.69 -1.21
N VAL A 226 7.46 -18.34 -2.04
CA VAL A 226 6.00 -18.17 -2.09
C VAL A 226 5.31 -19.13 -1.11
N TYR A 227 5.72 -20.40 -1.09
CA TYR A 227 5.12 -21.41 -0.19
C TYR A 227 5.40 -21.13 1.29
N ASP A 228 6.63 -20.77 1.63
CA ASP A 228 7.04 -20.45 3.00
C ASP A 228 6.53 -19.06 3.46
N ASP A 229 5.74 -18.37 2.63
CA ASP A 229 5.18 -17.03 2.86
C ASP A 229 6.24 -15.95 3.20
N ILE A 230 7.50 -16.16 2.81
CA ILE A 230 8.65 -15.32 3.19
C ILE A 230 8.46 -13.86 2.76
N TYR A 231 8.00 -13.60 1.54
CA TYR A 231 7.78 -12.25 1.01
C TYR A 231 6.29 -11.84 0.98
N THR A 232 5.58 -12.15 2.06
CA THR A 232 4.15 -11.85 2.19
C THR A 232 3.89 -10.61 3.03
N SER A 233 3.10 -9.67 2.50
CA SER A 233 2.70 -8.43 3.19
C SER A 233 1.19 -8.40 3.43
N ILE A 234 0.78 -7.65 4.45
CA ILE A 234 -0.64 -7.36 4.71
C ILE A 234 -0.89 -5.91 4.29
N HIS A 235 -1.87 -5.74 3.42
CA HIS A 235 -2.36 -4.44 2.96
C HIS A 235 -3.74 -4.20 3.54
N ILE A 236 -3.98 -2.99 4.05
CA ILE A 236 -5.26 -2.57 4.61
C ILE A 236 -5.72 -1.35 3.84
N GLU A 237 -6.76 -1.54 3.03
CA GLU A 237 -7.37 -0.50 2.23
C GLU A 237 -8.63 0.03 2.92
N ARG A 238 -8.88 1.33 2.75
CA ARG A 238 -10.06 2.01 3.30
C ARG A 238 -10.99 2.44 2.17
N TYR A 239 -12.22 1.95 2.23
CA TYR A 239 -13.30 2.36 1.35
C TYR A 239 -14.27 3.27 2.08
N GLU A 240 -14.65 4.36 1.44
CA GLU A 240 -15.51 5.39 2.03
C GLU A 240 -16.84 5.48 1.28
N VAL A 241 -17.94 5.48 2.02
CA VAL A 241 -19.29 5.67 1.49
C VAL A 241 -19.93 6.89 2.14
N LEU A 242 -20.43 7.78 1.28
CA LEU A 242 -21.17 8.97 1.66
C LEU A 242 -22.58 8.86 1.09
N THR A 243 -23.59 9.12 1.93
CA THR A 243 -24.97 9.33 1.47
C THR A 243 -25.22 10.81 1.28
N LYS A 244 -25.71 11.19 0.10
CA LYS A 244 -26.07 12.56 -0.24
C LYS A 244 -27.57 12.77 -0.12
N GLU A 245 -27.95 13.99 0.24
CA GLU A 245 -29.33 14.44 0.11
C GLU A 245 -29.52 14.93 -1.34
N THR A 246 -30.55 14.42 -2.01
CA THR A 246 -30.89 14.86 -3.38
C THR A 246 -31.92 15.99 -3.31
N ASN A 247 -32.01 16.81 -4.35
CA ASN A 247 -32.86 18.01 -4.42
C ASN A 247 -34.38 17.74 -4.22
N ASN A 248 -34.82 16.47 -4.20
CA ASN A 248 -36.23 16.08 -4.09
C ASN A 248 -36.68 15.69 -2.66
N ASN A 249 -36.00 16.15 -1.60
CA ASN A 249 -36.23 15.74 -0.21
C ASN A 249 -36.11 14.22 0.06
N LEU A 250 -35.54 13.47 -0.90
CA LEU A 250 -35.24 12.06 -0.76
C LEU A 250 -33.72 11.91 -0.62
N SER A 251 -33.28 11.35 0.48
CA SER A 251 -31.87 11.05 0.71
C SER A 251 -31.50 9.71 0.09
N GLU A 252 -30.24 9.60 -0.33
CA GLU A 252 -29.63 8.28 -0.53
C GLU A 252 -29.62 7.54 0.81
N GLN A 253 -29.95 6.25 0.80
CA GLN A 253 -30.03 5.45 2.03
C GLN A 253 -29.14 4.22 1.93
N ILE A 254 -28.55 3.84 3.06
CA ILE A 254 -27.83 2.58 3.21
C ILE A 254 -28.83 1.56 3.75
N THR A 255 -29.12 0.54 2.96
CA THR A 255 -30.12 -0.49 3.27
C THR A 255 -29.68 -1.85 2.73
N ARG A 256 -30.21 -2.92 3.33
CA ARG A 256 -30.03 -4.29 2.83
C ARG A 256 -30.95 -4.59 1.65
N GLU A 257 -32.08 -3.90 1.55
CA GLU A 257 -33.07 -4.03 0.48
C GLU A 257 -32.57 -3.29 -0.76
N ILE A 258 -31.88 -4.02 -1.64
CA ILE A 258 -31.34 -3.50 -2.89
C ILE A 258 -32.19 -4.06 -4.05
N PRO A 259 -32.67 -3.23 -4.98
CA PRO A 259 -33.51 -3.70 -6.09
C PRO A 259 -32.72 -4.61 -7.03
N ASP A 260 -33.39 -5.64 -7.56
CA ASP A 260 -32.88 -6.52 -8.62
C ASP A 260 -31.66 -7.39 -8.26
N ILE A 261 -31.44 -7.66 -6.97
CA ILE A 261 -30.33 -8.49 -6.48
C ILE A 261 -30.84 -9.78 -5.85
N ASN A 262 -30.12 -10.89 -6.09
CA ASN A 262 -30.44 -12.19 -5.52
C ASN A 262 -30.07 -12.24 -4.03
N GLU A 263 -30.82 -13.02 -3.24
CA GLU A 263 -30.56 -13.15 -1.79
C GLU A 263 -29.18 -13.75 -1.45
N LYS A 264 -28.60 -14.54 -2.37
CA LYS A 264 -27.26 -15.13 -2.22
C LYS A 264 -26.18 -14.06 -2.08
N ASP A 265 -26.28 -13.01 -2.89
CA ASP A 265 -25.31 -11.92 -2.96
C ASP A 265 -25.42 -10.94 -1.77
N ILE A 266 -26.42 -11.14 -0.91
CA ILE A 266 -26.71 -10.30 0.27
C ILE A 266 -26.40 -11.05 1.59
N SER A 267 -25.99 -12.32 1.51
CA SER A 267 -25.80 -13.19 2.68
C SER A 267 -24.74 -12.66 3.68
N HIS A 268 -23.67 -12.05 3.18
CA HIS A 268 -22.60 -11.43 3.98
C HIS A 268 -22.97 -10.04 4.55
N LEU A 269 -24.09 -9.45 4.12
CA LEU A 269 -24.57 -8.17 4.63
C LEU A 269 -25.34 -8.32 5.95
N ASP A 270 -25.20 -7.32 6.81
CA ASP A 270 -25.98 -7.14 8.04
C ASP A 270 -27.38 -6.59 7.76
N LYS A 271 -28.21 -6.53 8.80
CA LYS A 271 -29.58 -5.95 8.75
C LYS A 271 -29.60 -4.53 8.18
N ASN A 272 -28.53 -3.76 8.36
CA ASN A 272 -28.40 -2.40 7.86
C ASN A 272 -27.89 -2.33 6.40
N GLY A 273 -27.51 -3.44 5.78
CA GLY A 273 -26.94 -3.47 4.43
C GLY A 273 -25.43 -3.22 4.37
N ILE A 274 -24.69 -3.49 5.44
CA ILE A 274 -23.22 -3.33 5.51
C ILE A 274 -22.60 -4.72 5.64
N ALA A 275 -21.48 -5.00 4.97
CA ALA A 275 -20.78 -6.29 5.12
C ALA A 275 -20.39 -6.56 6.59
N LYS A 276 -20.54 -7.80 7.05
CA LYS A 276 -20.17 -8.20 8.42
C LYS A 276 -18.65 -8.20 8.61
N ILE A 277 -18.20 -7.80 9.80
CA ILE A 277 -16.79 -7.94 10.22
C ILE A 277 -16.41 -9.43 10.18
N GLY A 278 -15.28 -9.74 9.57
CA GLY A 278 -14.79 -11.11 9.36
C GLY A 278 -15.31 -11.79 8.10
N SER A 279 -16.17 -11.14 7.31
CA SER A 279 -16.61 -11.70 6.02
C SER A 279 -15.46 -11.71 5.01
N TRP A 280 -15.35 -12.82 4.30
CA TRP A 280 -14.55 -12.94 3.09
C TRP A 280 -15.32 -12.29 1.93
N VAL A 281 -14.67 -11.40 1.19
CA VAL A 281 -15.26 -10.67 0.05
C VAL A 281 -14.35 -10.75 -1.17
N GLU A 282 -14.97 -10.97 -2.32
CA GLU A 282 -14.32 -11.08 -3.62
C GLU A 282 -14.77 -9.96 -4.56
N GLU A 283 -14.18 -9.90 -5.75
CA GLU A 283 -14.51 -8.91 -6.78
C GLU A 283 -16.02 -8.88 -7.09
N GLY A 284 -16.61 -7.67 -7.05
CA GLY A 284 -18.02 -7.46 -7.39
C GLY A 284 -19.01 -7.62 -6.24
N ASP A 285 -18.57 -8.21 -5.11
CA ASP A 285 -19.40 -8.35 -3.91
C ASP A 285 -19.79 -6.99 -3.33
N ILE A 286 -20.97 -6.93 -2.74
CA ILE A 286 -21.51 -5.70 -2.18
C ILE A 286 -20.88 -5.45 -0.81
N LEU A 287 -20.13 -4.37 -0.65
CA LEU A 287 -19.58 -3.96 0.66
C LEU A 287 -20.61 -3.17 1.46
N VAL A 288 -21.34 -2.29 0.78
CA VAL A 288 -22.41 -1.46 1.34
C VAL A 288 -23.55 -1.37 0.35
N GLY A 289 -24.71 -1.89 0.73
CA GLY A 289 -25.96 -1.65 0.04
C GLY A 289 -26.35 -0.19 0.16
N LYS A 290 -26.36 0.51 -0.97
CA LYS A 290 -26.73 1.91 -1.07
C LYS A 290 -27.75 2.07 -2.18
N VAL A 291 -28.84 2.77 -1.88
CA VAL A 291 -29.93 2.98 -2.82
C VAL A 291 -30.16 4.47 -3.03
N THR A 292 -30.32 4.81 -4.30
CA THR A 292 -30.56 6.18 -4.79
C THR A 292 -32.01 6.30 -5.20
N PRO A 293 -32.78 7.30 -4.74
CA PRO A 293 -34.13 7.54 -5.23
C PRO A 293 -34.08 7.86 -6.73
N PHE A 294 -34.89 7.17 -7.53
CA PHE A 294 -34.94 7.30 -8.98
C PHE A 294 -36.29 7.87 -9.42
N ASN A 295 -36.25 8.89 -10.29
CA ASN A 295 -37.46 9.52 -10.79
C ASN A 295 -38.00 8.77 -12.01
N LEU A 296 -39.15 8.10 -11.87
CA LEU A 296 -39.77 7.28 -12.92
C LEU A 296 -40.10 8.05 -14.22
N LYS A 297 -40.16 9.38 -14.18
CA LYS A 297 -40.41 10.21 -15.37
C LYS A 297 -39.30 10.12 -16.42
N THR A 298 -38.07 9.78 -16.02
CA THR A 298 -36.91 9.72 -16.94
C THR A 298 -36.84 8.41 -17.75
N LEU A 299 -37.74 7.45 -17.53
CA LEU A 299 -37.75 6.18 -18.26
C LEU A 299 -38.11 6.38 -19.73
N THR A 300 -37.30 5.79 -20.61
CA THR A 300 -37.54 5.78 -22.05
C THR A 300 -38.81 4.98 -22.39
N PRO A 301 -39.51 5.29 -23.49
CA PRO A 301 -40.67 4.52 -23.94
C PRO A 301 -40.39 3.01 -24.08
N GLN A 302 -39.20 2.67 -24.58
CA GLN A 302 -38.73 1.29 -24.75
C GLN A 302 -38.61 0.56 -23.40
N GLN A 303 -38.03 1.21 -22.39
CA GLN A 303 -37.96 0.65 -21.04
C GLN A 303 -39.34 0.47 -20.44
N LYS A 304 -40.24 1.46 -20.58
CA LYS A 304 -41.63 1.35 -20.09
C LYS A 304 -42.36 0.17 -20.72
N LEU A 305 -42.17 -0.05 -22.02
CA LEU A 305 -42.72 -1.21 -22.73
C LEU A 305 -42.16 -2.51 -22.16
N LEU A 306 -40.84 -2.59 -21.96
CA LEU A 306 -40.17 -3.76 -21.38
C LEU A 306 -40.77 -4.13 -20.01
N TYR A 307 -40.91 -3.17 -19.10
CA TYR A 307 -41.51 -3.40 -17.78
C TYR A 307 -42.95 -3.91 -17.85
N LYS A 308 -43.74 -3.40 -18.82
CA LYS A 308 -45.10 -3.88 -19.07
C LYS A 308 -45.15 -5.30 -19.63
N ILE A 309 -44.20 -5.67 -20.49
CA ILE A 309 -44.14 -7.03 -21.06
C ILE A 309 -43.78 -8.05 -19.98
N PHE A 310 -42.87 -7.69 -19.06
CA PHE A 310 -42.42 -8.57 -17.98
C PHE A 310 -43.27 -8.45 -16.70
N ASP A 311 -44.35 -7.66 -16.71
CA ASP A 311 -45.21 -7.37 -15.55
C ASP A 311 -44.42 -7.08 -14.26
N LYS A 312 -43.28 -6.39 -14.40
CA LYS A 312 -42.36 -6.12 -13.29
C LYS A 312 -42.66 -4.75 -12.68
N GLU A 313 -42.85 -4.72 -11.36
CA GLU A 313 -43.08 -3.46 -10.63
C GLU A 313 -41.88 -2.52 -10.74
N LEU A 314 -42.17 -1.24 -11.00
CA LEU A 314 -41.17 -0.20 -11.11
C LEU A 314 -40.63 0.18 -9.73
N SER A 315 -39.40 -0.26 -9.42
CA SER A 315 -38.69 0.20 -8.23
C SER A 315 -38.49 1.72 -8.28
N LYS A 316 -38.87 2.40 -7.18
CA LYS A 316 -38.63 3.85 -6.99
C LYS A 316 -37.17 4.17 -6.66
N THR A 317 -36.35 3.14 -6.46
CA THR A 317 -34.95 3.26 -6.05
C THR A 317 -34.04 2.49 -6.99
N LYS A 318 -32.83 2.99 -7.22
CA LYS A 318 -31.79 2.39 -8.05
C LYS A 318 -30.58 2.03 -7.20
N ASP A 319 -29.99 0.87 -7.46
CA ASP A 319 -28.74 0.42 -6.85
C ASP A 319 -27.59 1.41 -7.14
N SER A 320 -26.99 1.94 -6.08
CA SER A 320 -25.73 2.70 -6.10
C SER A 320 -24.75 2.18 -5.03
N SER A 321 -24.86 0.89 -4.72
CA SER A 321 -24.03 0.18 -3.75
C SER A 321 -22.53 0.34 -4.01
N LEU A 322 -21.77 0.34 -2.91
CA LEU A 322 -20.32 0.20 -2.98
C LEU A 322 -20.02 -1.29 -3.16
N ARG A 323 -19.32 -1.63 -4.24
CA ARG A 323 -18.86 -3.00 -4.54
C ARG A 323 -17.36 -3.11 -4.38
N ALA A 324 -16.90 -4.31 -4.07
CA ALA A 324 -15.49 -4.64 -4.03
C ALA A 324 -14.87 -4.41 -5.43
N PRO A 325 -13.75 -3.67 -5.54
CA PRO A 325 -13.10 -3.43 -6.81
C PRO A 325 -12.57 -4.71 -7.47
N ARG A 326 -12.15 -4.55 -8.72
CA ARG A 326 -11.62 -5.65 -9.51
C ARG A 326 -10.33 -6.23 -8.92
N GLY A 327 -10.21 -7.55 -8.92
CA GLY A 327 -9.03 -8.29 -8.47
C GLY A 327 -8.85 -8.40 -6.95
N ILE A 328 -9.75 -7.85 -6.12
CA ILE A 328 -9.60 -7.89 -4.66
C ILE A 328 -10.14 -9.19 -4.07
N LYS A 329 -9.34 -9.77 -3.17
CA LYS A 329 -9.73 -10.88 -2.29
C LYS A 329 -9.33 -10.55 -0.86
N ALA A 330 -10.29 -10.13 -0.05
CA ALA A 330 -9.98 -9.53 1.23
C ALA A 330 -10.97 -9.91 2.33
N ASN A 331 -10.55 -9.69 3.57
CA ASN A 331 -11.39 -9.82 4.75
C ASN A 331 -11.77 -8.45 5.31
N VAL A 332 -13.03 -8.31 5.71
CA VAL A 332 -13.51 -7.11 6.41
C VAL A 332 -12.95 -7.11 7.84
N ILE A 333 -12.02 -6.20 8.16
CA ILE A 333 -11.43 -6.12 9.52
C ILE A 333 -12.26 -5.23 10.43
N ASN A 334 -12.64 -4.05 9.92
CA ASN A 334 -13.23 -3.01 10.74
C ASN A 334 -14.16 -2.12 9.94
N ILE A 335 -15.16 -1.56 10.62
CA ILE A 335 -16.19 -0.71 10.06
C ILE A 335 -16.40 0.46 11.02
N ASN A 336 -16.10 1.67 10.54
CA ASN A 336 -16.28 2.89 11.32
C ASN A 336 -17.46 3.68 10.76
N ILE A 337 -18.50 3.87 11.57
CA ILE A 337 -19.63 4.75 11.25
C ILE A 337 -19.33 6.11 11.88
N LEU A 338 -18.99 7.09 11.05
CA LEU A 338 -18.52 8.41 11.51
C LEU A 338 -19.65 9.39 11.80
N ALA A 339 -20.72 9.34 11.01
CA ALA A 339 -21.85 10.24 11.17
C ALA A 339 -23.17 9.49 11.06
N ARG A 340 -24.07 9.74 12.01
CA ARG A 340 -25.45 9.27 12.04
C ARG A 340 -26.38 10.46 12.13
N GLN A 341 -27.36 10.55 11.23
CA GLN A 341 -28.45 11.50 11.34
C GLN A 341 -29.62 10.83 12.04
N LYS A 342 -30.20 11.52 13.04
CA LYS A 342 -31.47 11.11 13.65
C LYS A 342 -32.58 11.38 12.64
N MET A 343 -33.42 10.38 12.40
CA MET A 343 -34.73 10.64 11.80
C MET A 343 -35.71 11.01 12.91
N GLU A 344 -36.32 12.18 12.80
CA GLU A 344 -37.55 12.49 13.53
C GLU A 344 -38.67 11.76 12.80
N LEU A 345 -39.19 10.69 13.40
CA LEU A 345 -40.39 10.04 12.91
C LEU A 345 -41.54 11.03 13.10
N ASN A 346 -42.11 11.54 12.01
CA ASN A 346 -43.36 12.29 12.04
C ASN A 346 -44.49 11.36 12.52
N THR A 347 -44.74 11.33 13.83
CA THR A 347 -45.90 10.67 14.47
C THR A 347 -47.20 11.44 14.20
N SER A 348 -47.51 11.69 12.93
CA SER A 348 -48.72 12.41 12.51
C SER A 348 -49.73 11.49 11.80
N GLN A 349 -49.41 10.20 11.62
CA GLN A 349 -50.27 9.24 10.90
C GLN A 349 -50.67 8.00 11.71
N GLN A 350 -50.50 7.99 13.04
CA GLN A 350 -51.21 7.03 13.89
C GLN A 350 -52.59 7.60 14.24
N LYS A 351 -53.56 7.24 13.40
CA LYS A 351 -54.98 7.51 13.59
C LYS A 351 -55.46 6.99 14.94
N LYS A 352 -56.21 7.87 15.63
CA LYS A 352 -57.32 7.63 16.57
C LYS A 352 -57.70 6.15 16.76
N ILE A 353 -57.30 5.58 17.90
CA ILE A 353 -58.01 4.49 18.57
C ILE A 353 -58.23 4.97 20.01
N GLU A 354 -59.49 5.08 20.42
CA GLU A 354 -59.92 5.47 21.76
C GLU A 354 -59.70 4.35 22.80
N PRO A 355 -59.67 4.68 24.11
CA PRO A 355 -58.90 3.96 25.11
C PRO A 355 -59.70 2.84 25.79
N SER A 356 -59.12 1.65 25.92
CA SER A 356 -59.67 0.60 26.80
C SER A 356 -58.68 0.23 27.93
N LYS A 357 -59.12 0.59 29.14
CA LYS A 357 -58.84 0.06 30.48
C LYS A 357 -57.40 -0.40 30.82
N LYS A 358 -56.76 0.44 31.64
CA LYS A 358 -55.53 0.14 32.40
C LYS A 358 -55.76 -1.00 33.40
N THR A 359 -54.99 -2.08 33.28
CA THR A 359 -54.61 -2.95 34.40
C THR A 359 -53.11 -2.82 34.65
N LYS A 360 -52.77 -2.33 35.85
CA LYS A 360 -51.41 -2.17 36.34
C LYS A 360 -50.79 -3.54 36.60
N THR A 361 -49.74 -3.90 35.87
CA THR A 361 -48.72 -4.84 36.33
C THR A 361 -47.34 -4.28 36.00
N ASN A 362 -46.55 -4.07 37.05
CA ASN A 362 -45.18 -3.56 36.97
C ASN A 362 -44.27 -4.65 36.40
N ASN A 363 -43.88 -4.53 35.14
CA ASN A 363 -42.68 -5.16 34.61
C ASN A 363 -41.92 -4.10 33.81
N LYS A 364 -40.83 -3.57 34.39
CA LYS A 364 -39.84 -2.75 33.69
C LYS A 364 -39.07 -3.65 32.73
N ILE A 365 -39.64 -3.90 31.56
CA ILE A 365 -38.89 -4.31 30.39
C ILE A 365 -38.64 -3.01 29.63
N GLU A 366 -37.39 -2.56 29.62
CA GLU A 366 -36.94 -1.48 28.76
C GLU A 366 -37.19 -1.90 27.31
N GLN A 367 -38.36 -1.51 26.76
CA GLN A 367 -38.61 -1.56 25.33
C GLN A 367 -37.67 -0.53 24.70
N THR A 368 -36.49 -0.98 24.26
CA THR A 368 -35.59 -0.19 23.44
C THR A 368 -36.30 0.12 22.13
N GLU A 369 -36.92 1.30 22.03
CA GLU A 369 -37.37 1.85 20.76
C GLU A 369 -36.19 1.82 19.77
N ILE A 370 -36.31 1.01 18.71
CA ILE A 370 -35.29 0.93 17.66
C ILE A 370 -35.38 2.24 16.87
N LYS A 371 -34.65 3.26 17.33
CA LYS A 371 -34.49 4.52 16.60
C LYS A 371 -33.70 4.23 15.32
N HIS A 372 -34.35 4.30 14.16
CA HIS A 372 -33.69 4.20 12.86
C HIS A 372 -32.82 5.44 12.64
N PHE A 373 -31.49 5.28 12.73
CA PHE A 373 -30.53 6.32 12.40
C PHE A 373 -30.08 6.16 10.95
N LEU A 374 -30.10 7.25 10.16
CA LEU A 374 -29.53 7.25 8.81
C LEU A 374 -28.01 7.37 8.91
N ILE A 375 -27.28 6.43 8.31
CA ILE A 375 -25.82 6.47 8.27
C ILE A 375 -25.39 7.42 7.16
N LYS A 376 -24.69 8.51 7.50
CA LYS A 376 -24.22 9.50 6.52
C LYS A 376 -22.85 9.20 5.93
N HIS A 377 -21.96 8.75 6.80
CA HIS A 377 -20.56 8.55 6.45
C HIS A 377 -20.03 7.30 7.11
N LEU A 378 -19.50 6.40 6.29
CA LEU A 378 -19.09 5.07 6.70
C LEU A 378 -17.75 4.70 6.03
N HIS A 379 -16.83 4.17 6.84
CA HIS A 379 -15.55 3.64 6.39
C HIS A 379 -15.53 2.13 6.60
N ILE A 380 -15.13 1.39 5.57
CA ILE A 380 -14.86 -0.05 5.65
C ILE A 380 -13.38 -0.28 5.41
N TYR A 381 -12.78 -1.11 6.25
CA TYR A 381 -11.39 -1.52 6.14
C TYR A 381 -11.32 -2.98 5.69
N LEU A 382 -10.68 -3.20 4.54
CA LEU A 382 -10.42 -4.52 3.98
C LEU A 382 -8.94 -4.86 4.17
N ALA A 383 -8.65 -6.04 4.72
CA ALA A 383 -7.29 -6.60 4.72
C ALA A 383 -7.11 -7.61 3.60
N GLU A 384 -6.03 -7.45 2.88
CA GLU A 384 -5.56 -8.37 1.87
C GLU A 384 -4.17 -8.89 2.24
N LYS A 385 -3.96 -10.20 2.09
CA LYS A 385 -2.66 -10.84 2.24
C LYS A 385 -2.03 -10.98 0.85
N ARG A 386 -1.00 -10.18 0.56
CA ARG A 386 -0.33 -10.15 -0.75
C ARG A 386 0.98 -10.93 -0.70
N LYS A 387 1.00 -12.09 -1.39
CA LYS A 387 2.22 -12.89 -1.60
C LYS A 387 3.13 -12.22 -2.65
N ILE A 388 4.35 -12.74 -2.81
CA ILE A 388 5.22 -12.32 -3.91
C ILE A 388 4.77 -13.00 -5.20
N GLN A 389 4.77 -12.26 -6.31
CA GLN A 389 4.35 -12.76 -7.61
C GLN A 389 5.23 -12.23 -8.74
N VAL A 390 5.05 -12.79 -9.93
CA VAL A 390 5.73 -12.33 -11.15
C VAL A 390 5.35 -10.87 -11.42
N GLY A 391 6.38 -10.06 -11.68
CA GLY A 391 6.32 -8.63 -11.92
C GLY A 391 6.51 -7.76 -10.67
N ASP A 392 6.48 -8.34 -9.46
CA ASP A 392 6.76 -7.58 -8.24
C ASP A 392 8.20 -7.07 -8.24
N LYS A 393 8.43 -5.91 -7.63
CA LYS A 393 9.77 -5.34 -7.54
C LYS A 393 10.44 -5.70 -6.22
N ILE A 394 11.63 -6.27 -6.31
CA ILE A 394 12.51 -6.55 -5.16
C ILE A 394 13.82 -5.78 -5.30
N ALA A 395 14.50 -5.57 -4.19
CA ALA A 395 15.79 -4.90 -4.19
C ALA A 395 16.68 -5.35 -3.06
N GLY A 396 17.98 -5.41 -3.31
CA GLY A 396 18.97 -5.42 -2.23
C GLY A 396 19.30 -4.00 -1.78
N ARG A 397 20.07 -3.91 -0.70
CA ARG A 397 20.48 -2.62 -0.12
C ARG A 397 21.41 -1.85 -1.05
N HIS A 398 22.26 -2.56 -1.78
CA HIS A 398 23.28 -1.97 -2.65
C HIS A 398 22.73 -1.36 -3.96
N GLY A 399 21.42 -1.19 -4.09
CA GLY A 399 20.79 -0.58 -5.26
C GLY A 399 20.57 -1.55 -6.43
N ASN A 400 20.86 -2.84 -6.25
CA ASN A 400 20.43 -3.91 -7.14
C ASN A 400 18.91 -4.06 -7.03
N LYS A 401 18.19 -3.41 -7.94
CA LYS A 401 16.73 -3.44 -8.02
C LYS A 401 16.33 -4.27 -9.22
N GLY A 402 15.32 -5.10 -9.07
CA GLY A 402 14.86 -5.92 -10.17
C GLY A 402 13.42 -6.34 -10.03
N ILE A 403 12.89 -6.85 -11.13
CA ILE A 403 11.51 -7.32 -11.25
C ILE A 403 11.54 -8.85 -11.26
N VAL A 404 10.65 -9.49 -10.51
CA VAL A 404 10.49 -10.94 -10.55
C VAL A 404 10.00 -11.35 -11.93
N SER A 405 10.81 -12.08 -12.70
CA SER A 405 10.44 -12.50 -14.06
C SER A 405 9.77 -13.86 -14.11
N ARG A 406 10.30 -14.81 -13.34
CA ARG A 406 9.80 -16.18 -13.27
C ARG A 406 10.00 -16.75 -11.87
N ILE A 407 9.03 -17.53 -11.44
CA ILE A 407 9.08 -18.33 -10.23
C ILE A 407 9.34 -19.77 -10.67
N LEU A 408 10.50 -20.33 -10.33
CA LEU A 408 10.86 -21.70 -10.67
C LEU A 408 10.53 -22.65 -9.53
N PRO A 409 10.06 -23.87 -9.84
CA PRO A 409 9.92 -24.92 -8.85
C PRO A 409 11.24 -25.22 -8.13
N ARG A 410 11.15 -25.67 -6.88
CA ARG A 410 12.33 -25.91 -6.04
C ARG A 410 13.29 -26.94 -6.64
N GLN A 411 12.77 -27.96 -7.32
CA GLN A 411 13.56 -29.02 -7.95
C GLN A 411 14.37 -28.54 -9.16
N ASP A 412 13.90 -27.51 -9.86
CA ASP A 412 14.58 -26.97 -11.05
C ASP A 412 15.68 -25.97 -10.68
N MET A 413 15.61 -25.41 -9.47
CA MET A 413 16.56 -24.41 -9.02
C MET A 413 17.94 -25.03 -8.77
N PRO A 414 19.03 -24.31 -9.08
CA PRO A 414 20.36 -24.76 -8.73
C PRO A 414 20.50 -24.98 -7.23
N PHE A 415 21.28 -25.99 -6.87
CA PHE A 415 21.49 -26.36 -5.47
C PHE A 415 22.98 -26.43 -5.14
N LEU A 416 23.25 -26.22 -3.86
CA LEU A 416 24.57 -26.32 -3.25
C LEU A 416 24.96 -27.80 -3.03
N PRO A 417 26.25 -28.11 -2.81
CA PRO A 417 26.71 -29.50 -2.59
C PRO A 417 26.08 -30.22 -1.38
N ASP A 418 25.48 -29.47 -0.45
CA ASP A 418 24.73 -29.97 0.69
C ASP A 418 23.25 -30.30 0.38
N GLY A 419 22.81 -30.07 -0.87
CA GLY A 419 21.42 -30.22 -1.30
C GLY A 419 20.54 -28.99 -1.04
N THR A 420 21.09 -27.91 -0.50
CA THR A 420 20.32 -26.67 -0.27
C THR A 420 20.05 -25.97 -1.60
N SER A 421 18.77 -25.83 -1.94
CA SER A 421 18.32 -25.08 -3.13
C SER A 421 18.55 -23.58 -2.97
N ILE A 422 18.99 -22.92 -4.04
CA ILE A 422 19.14 -21.46 -4.11
C ILE A 422 17.76 -20.80 -4.14
N ASP A 423 17.60 -19.65 -3.48
CA ASP A 423 16.33 -18.93 -3.41
C ASP A 423 16.18 -17.90 -4.54
N ILE A 424 17.26 -17.20 -4.90
CA ILE A 424 17.26 -16.18 -5.96
C ILE A 424 18.50 -16.32 -6.86
N VAL A 425 18.31 -16.15 -8.17
CA VAL A 425 19.42 -16.03 -9.12
C VAL A 425 19.48 -14.61 -9.67
N LEU A 426 20.62 -13.94 -9.46
CA LEU A 426 20.90 -12.59 -9.95
C LEU A 426 21.89 -12.64 -11.11
N ASN A 427 21.72 -11.72 -12.05
CA ASN A 427 22.64 -11.57 -13.17
C ASN A 427 23.97 -10.93 -12.71
N PRO A 428 25.13 -11.58 -12.94
CA PRO A 428 26.42 -11.01 -12.58
C PRO A 428 26.79 -9.75 -13.36
N LEU A 429 26.26 -9.56 -14.59
CA LEU A 429 26.60 -8.42 -15.46
C LEU A 429 26.16 -7.07 -14.89
N GLY A 430 25.16 -7.06 -14.01
CA GLY A 430 24.68 -5.85 -13.35
C GLY A 430 25.62 -5.30 -12.27
N VAL A 431 26.62 -6.08 -11.82
CA VAL A 431 27.53 -5.67 -10.74
C VAL A 431 28.68 -4.79 -11.27
N PRO A 432 29.43 -5.18 -12.32
CA PRO A 432 30.51 -4.34 -12.86
C PRO A 432 30.00 -3.03 -13.47
N SER A 433 28.88 -3.07 -14.21
CA SER A 433 28.33 -1.88 -14.89
C SER A 433 27.89 -0.79 -13.90
N ARG A 434 27.38 -1.18 -12.73
CA ARG A 434 26.92 -0.26 -11.68
C ARG A 434 27.96 0.02 -10.62
N MET A 435 29.08 -0.70 -10.64
CA MET A 435 30.15 -0.62 -9.63
C MET A 435 29.62 -0.79 -8.20
N ASN A 436 28.77 -1.80 -7.97
CA ASN A 436 28.14 -2.05 -6.67
C ASN A 436 28.75 -3.31 -6.00
N VAL A 437 30.06 -3.32 -5.79
CA VAL A 437 30.81 -4.53 -5.35
C VAL A 437 30.42 -4.95 -3.93
N GLY A 438 29.96 -4.01 -3.09
CA GLY A 438 29.57 -4.29 -1.71
C GLY A 438 28.52 -5.40 -1.56
N GLN A 439 27.67 -5.62 -2.56
CA GLN A 439 26.68 -6.70 -2.53
C GLN A 439 27.31 -8.10 -2.53
N ILE A 440 28.46 -8.28 -3.18
CA ILE A 440 29.18 -9.55 -3.22
C ILE A 440 29.78 -9.83 -1.84
N TYR A 441 30.38 -8.81 -1.22
CA TYR A 441 30.91 -8.95 0.14
C TYR A 441 29.82 -9.21 1.17
N GLU A 442 28.66 -8.56 1.06
CA GLU A 442 27.49 -8.86 1.89
C GLU A 442 27.07 -10.33 1.74
N CYS A 443 26.95 -10.80 0.49
CA CYS A 443 26.54 -12.15 0.16
C CYS A 443 27.46 -13.22 0.78
N LEU A 444 28.77 -13.05 0.59
CA LEU A 444 29.79 -13.97 1.09
C LEU A 444 29.93 -13.95 2.61
N LEU A 445 29.86 -12.77 3.22
CA LEU A 445 29.90 -12.65 4.68
C LEU A 445 28.64 -13.23 5.33
N GLY A 446 27.48 -13.04 4.67
CA GLY A 446 26.23 -13.66 5.09
C GLY A 446 26.32 -15.18 5.09
N LEU A 447 26.96 -15.76 4.07
CA LEU A 447 27.21 -17.20 4.00
C LEU A 447 28.10 -17.68 5.16
N ALA A 448 29.21 -16.99 5.42
CA ALA A 448 30.08 -17.31 6.55
C ALA A 448 29.33 -17.23 7.88
N GLY A 449 28.52 -16.18 8.08
CA GLY A 449 27.72 -15.98 9.29
C GLY A 449 26.69 -17.08 9.51
N PHE A 450 26.07 -17.60 8.46
CA PHE A 450 25.11 -18.71 8.56
C PHE A 450 25.77 -20.01 9.03
N TYR A 451 26.91 -20.39 8.45
CA TYR A 451 27.64 -21.58 8.88
C TYR A 451 28.32 -21.42 10.24
N LEU A 452 28.69 -20.20 10.63
CA LEU A 452 29.26 -19.91 11.95
C LEU A 452 28.18 -19.76 13.03
N GLY A 453 26.96 -19.38 12.68
CA GLY A 453 25.90 -18.98 13.61
C GLY A 453 26.14 -17.58 14.19
N GLU A 454 26.79 -16.70 13.43
CA GLU A 454 27.21 -15.37 13.88
C GLU A 454 26.49 -14.25 13.11
N HIS A 455 26.23 -13.14 13.80
CA HIS A 455 25.75 -11.89 13.20
C HIS A 455 26.87 -10.84 13.21
N TYR A 456 27.06 -10.15 12.08
CA TYR A 456 28.13 -9.17 11.90
C TYR A 456 27.59 -7.74 11.89
N LYS A 457 28.26 -6.85 12.62
CA LYS A 457 28.03 -5.40 12.59
C LYS A 457 29.28 -4.70 12.04
N ILE A 458 29.23 -4.22 10.81
CA ILE A 458 30.37 -3.60 10.10
C ILE A 458 30.25 -2.07 10.12
N PRO A 459 31.27 -1.31 10.57
CA PRO A 459 31.26 0.14 10.43
C PRO A 459 31.33 0.55 8.95
N PRO A 460 30.61 1.61 8.51
CA PRO A 460 30.79 2.14 7.18
C PRO A 460 32.24 2.61 6.94
N PHE A 461 32.76 2.41 5.72
CA PHE A 461 34.13 2.75 5.31
C PHE A 461 35.20 1.91 6.01
N ASP A 462 35.09 0.59 5.89
CA ASP A 462 36.02 -0.38 6.48
C ASP A 462 37.42 -0.28 5.87
N GLU A 463 37.55 0.19 4.62
CA GLU A 463 38.86 0.39 3.96
C GLU A 463 39.68 1.54 4.57
N LYS A 464 39.22 2.14 5.68
CA LYS A 464 40.07 3.00 6.52
C LYS A 464 41.11 2.20 7.30
N TYR A 465 40.83 0.94 7.60
CA TYR A 465 41.71 0.07 8.39
C TYR A 465 42.80 -0.61 7.55
N GLY A 466 42.70 -0.55 6.22
CA GLY A 466 43.69 -1.09 5.29
C GLY A 466 43.16 -1.15 3.85
N ALA A 467 44.07 -1.32 2.90
CA ALA A 467 43.69 -1.70 1.54
C ALA A 467 43.04 -3.09 1.56
N ASP A 468 41.94 -3.27 0.80
CA ASP A 468 41.19 -4.53 0.70
C ASP A 468 40.79 -5.16 2.05
N ALA A 469 40.58 -4.32 3.08
CA ALA A 469 40.17 -4.78 4.42
C ALA A 469 38.88 -5.62 4.37
N SER A 470 37.86 -5.14 3.64
CA SER A 470 36.59 -5.83 3.43
C SER A 470 36.78 -7.23 2.86
N ARG A 471 37.60 -7.37 1.81
CA ARG A 471 37.90 -8.67 1.17
C ARG A 471 38.60 -9.62 2.12
N SER A 472 39.65 -9.13 2.79
CA SER A 472 40.46 -9.92 3.72
C SER A 472 39.64 -10.43 4.90
N PHE A 473 38.77 -9.58 5.45
CA PHE A 473 37.85 -9.94 6.53
C PHE A 473 36.87 -11.04 6.10
N VAL A 474 36.21 -10.88 4.95
CA VAL A 474 35.25 -11.85 4.42
C VAL A 474 35.90 -13.22 4.17
N LEU A 475 37.06 -13.25 3.52
CA LEU A 475 37.78 -14.49 3.24
C LEU A 475 38.27 -15.18 4.50
N SER A 476 38.74 -14.41 5.49
CA SER A 476 39.11 -14.92 6.81
C SER A 476 37.93 -15.62 7.50
N LYS A 477 36.75 -15.00 7.48
CA LYS A 477 35.53 -15.60 8.06
C LYS A 477 35.03 -16.82 7.30
N LEU A 478 35.13 -16.85 5.98
CA LEU A 478 34.84 -18.07 5.20
C LEU A 478 35.81 -19.21 5.53
N HIS A 479 37.08 -18.88 5.76
CA HIS A 479 38.07 -19.86 6.17
C HIS A 479 37.79 -20.41 7.58
N ASP A 480 37.41 -19.55 8.53
CA ASP A 480 36.97 -19.97 9.87
C ASP A 480 35.73 -20.88 9.78
N ALA A 481 34.76 -20.51 8.94
CA ALA A 481 33.57 -21.31 8.69
C ALA A 481 33.91 -22.68 8.09
N ARG A 482 34.87 -22.74 7.16
CA ARG A 482 35.38 -23.99 6.57
C ARG A 482 36.05 -24.87 7.63
N LYS A 483 36.85 -24.28 8.52
CA LYS A 483 37.49 -25.02 9.63
C LYS A 483 36.47 -25.58 10.62
N LYS A 484 35.44 -24.80 10.96
CA LYS A 484 34.40 -25.22 11.93
C LYS A 484 33.51 -26.33 11.38
N THR A 485 33.11 -26.25 10.11
CA THR A 485 32.16 -27.18 9.49
C THR A 485 32.81 -28.39 8.83
N GLY A 486 34.10 -28.30 8.47
CA GLY A 486 34.78 -29.32 7.67
C GLY A 486 34.42 -29.31 6.17
N LEU A 487 33.55 -28.40 5.72
CA LEU A 487 33.07 -28.33 4.34
C LEU A 487 34.13 -27.69 3.43
N LYS A 488 34.84 -28.52 2.67
CA LYS A 488 35.93 -28.06 1.76
C LYS A 488 35.44 -27.09 0.69
N TRP A 489 34.19 -27.22 0.24
CA TRP A 489 33.63 -26.42 -0.84
C TRP A 489 33.29 -24.98 -0.45
N LEU A 490 33.23 -24.66 0.86
CA LEU A 490 32.87 -23.32 1.34
C LEU A 490 33.92 -22.26 0.99
N LEU A 491 35.19 -22.67 0.91
CA LEU A 491 36.28 -21.83 0.44
C LEU A 491 37.27 -22.68 -0.36
N ASP A 492 37.19 -22.59 -1.69
CA ASP A 492 38.16 -23.19 -2.60
C ASP A 492 39.41 -22.29 -2.71
N PRO A 493 40.64 -22.81 -2.46
CA PRO A 493 41.88 -22.06 -2.65
C PRO A 493 42.06 -21.53 -4.08
N ASN A 494 41.56 -22.26 -5.08
CA ASN A 494 41.72 -21.88 -6.49
C ASN A 494 40.76 -20.75 -6.89
N ASN A 495 39.56 -20.73 -6.31
CA ASN A 495 38.49 -19.77 -6.62
C ASN A 495 37.85 -19.24 -5.33
N PRO A 496 38.48 -18.28 -4.63
CA PRO A 496 37.98 -17.78 -3.36
C PRO A 496 36.62 -17.10 -3.51
N GLY A 497 35.66 -17.47 -2.66
CA GLY A 497 34.30 -16.92 -2.68
C GLY A 497 33.40 -17.45 -3.82
N LYS A 498 33.77 -18.56 -4.46
CA LYS A 498 32.94 -19.24 -5.44
C LYS A 498 32.78 -20.71 -5.04
N ILE A 499 31.63 -21.27 -5.39
CA ILE A 499 31.22 -22.62 -5.03
C ILE A 499 30.81 -23.36 -6.31
N LYS A 500 31.09 -24.67 -6.37
CA LYS A 500 30.52 -25.54 -7.41
C LYS A 500 29.06 -25.82 -7.06
N ILE A 501 28.17 -25.44 -7.96
CA ILE A 501 26.73 -25.68 -7.85
C ILE A 501 26.31 -26.73 -8.88
N PHE A 502 25.18 -27.37 -8.61
CA PHE A 502 24.59 -28.39 -9.46
C PHE A 502 23.31 -27.85 -10.08
N ASP A 503 23.05 -28.22 -11.33
CA ASP A 503 21.77 -27.94 -11.98
C ASP A 503 20.66 -28.80 -11.36
N GLY A 504 19.55 -28.18 -10.96
CA GLY A 504 18.39 -28.88 -10.41
C GLY A 504 17.76 -29.86 -11.40
N ARG A 505 17.85 -29.57 -12.70
CA ARG A 505 17.17 -30.36 -13.74
C ARG A 505 17.96 -31.60 -14.16
N THR A 506 19.27 -31.46 -14.38
CA THR A 506 20.12 -32.55 -14.87
C THR A 506 20.97 -33.18 -13.76
N SER A 507 21.09 -32.52 -12.61
CA SER A 507 22.05 -32.87 -11.54
C SER A 507 23.52 -32.76 -11.96
N ASP A 508 23.83 -32.17 -13.12
CA ASP A 508 25.20 -31.94 -13.55
C ASP A 508 25.83 -30.75 -12.84
N VAL A 509 27.14 -30.79 -12.67
CA VAL A 509 27.92 -29.66 -12.13
C VAL A 509 28.09 -28.60 -13.21
N PHE A 510 27.85 -27.34 -12.87
CA PHE A 510 28.17 -26.23 -13.77
C PHE A 510 29.67 -26.15 -14.04
N HIS A 511 30.05 -25.96 -15.31
CA HIS A 511 31.45 -25.88 -15.76
C HIS A 511 32.29 -24.84 -14.98
N GLN A 512 31.69 -23.68 -14.66
CA GLN A 512 32.33 -22.62 -13.89
C GLN A 512 31.76 -22.55 -12.47
N THR A 513 32.62 -22.27 -11.49
CA THR A 513 32.20 -22.02 -10.11
C THR A 513 31.45 -20.70 -10.01
N VAL A 514 30.39 -20.66 -9.22
CA VAL A 514 29.48 -19.51 -9.08
C VAL A 514 29.61 -18.89 -7.70
N THR A 515 29.51 -17.57 -7.61
CA THR A 515 29.41 -16.89 -6.31
C THR A 515 28.02 -17.11 -5.74
N VAL A 516 27.94 -17.82 -4.63
CA VAL A 516 26.71 -18.08 -3.87
C VAL A 516 26.91 -17.59 -2.45
N GLY A 517 25.85 -17.05 -1.84
CA GLY A 517 25.87 -16.68 -0.44
C GLY A 517 24.50 -16.20 0.06
N LEU A 518 24.48 -15.55 1.21
CA LEU A 518 23.25 -15.03 1.81
C LEU A 518 23.24 -13.51 1.72
N ALA A 519 22.28 -12.97 0.96
CA ALA A 519 22.09 -11.54 0.83
C ALA A 519 20.77 -11.11 1.49
N TYR A 520 20.72 -9.87 1.97
CA TYR A 520 19.50 -9.30 2.53
C TYR A 520 18.70 -8.56 1.45
N ILE A 521 17.59 -9.16 1.03
CA ILE A 521 16.72 -8.67 -0.05
C ILE A 521 15.36 -8.22 0.49
N LEU A 522 14.88 -7.09 -0.02
CA LEU A 522 13.65 -6.41 0.36
C LEU A 522 12.58 -6.54 -0.73
N LYS A 523 11.30 -6.63 -0.32
CA LYS A 523 10.14 -6.41 -1.20
C LYS A 523 9.77 -4.93 -1.21
N LEU A 524 9.63 -4.33 -2.39
CA LEU A 524 9.29 -2.91 -2.52
C LEU A 524 7.78 -2.70 -2.60
N VAL A 525 7.32 -1.47 -2.32
CA VAL A 525 5.90 -1.04 -2.44
C VAL A 525 5.39 -1.14 -3.88
N HIS A 526 6.30 -1.25 -4.85
CA HIS A 526 5.98 -1.34 -6.27
C HIS A 526 5.53 -2.76 -6.65
N MET A 527 4.28 -3.09 -6.35
CA MET A 527 3.63 -4.34 -6.76
C MET A 527 3.00 -4.22 -8.15
N VAL A 528 2.73 -5.37 -8.77
CA VAL A 528 2.10 -5.43 -10.10
C VAL A 528 0.63 -5.11 -10.06
N ASP A 529 -0.09 -5.60 -9.04
CA ASP A 529 -1.54 -5.47 -8.95
C ASP A 529 -1.97 -4.00 -8.94
N ASP A 530 -1.19 -3.14 -8.28
CA ASP A 530 -1.45 -1.68 -8.24
C ASP A 530 -1.14 -0.99 -9.59
N LYS A 531 -0.41 -1.68 -10.48
CA LYS A 531 0.13 -1.13 -11.73
C LYS A 531 -0.59 -1.61 -12.97
N LEU A 532 -1.12 -2.82 -12.95
CA LEU A 532 -1.88 -3.36 -14.06
C LEU A 532 -3.19 -2.59 -14.21
N HIS A 533 -3.44 -2.07 -15.40
CA HIS A 533 -4.67 -1.35 -15.71
C HIS A 533 -5.04 -1.59 -17.17
N MET A 534 -6.26 -2.03 -17.39
CA MET A 534 -6.82 -2.27 -18.71
C MET A 534 -8.13 -1.52 -18.82
N ARG A 535 -8.34 -0.88 -19.97
CA ARG A 535 -9.59 -0.19 -20.31
C ARG A 535 -10.06 -0.70 -21.66
N SER A 536 -11.31 -1.16 -21.72
CA SER A 536 -12.04 -1.32 -22.98
C SER A 536 -12.83 -0.04 -23.24
N THR A 537 -13.96 0.13 -22.55
CA THR A 537 -14.71 1.38 -22.48
C THR A 537 -14.64 1.96 -21.08
N GLY A 538 -14.97 3.24 -20.93
CA GLY A 538 -14.93 3.89 -19.63
C GLY A 538 -15.52 5.30 -19.70
N PRO A 539 -15.39 6.06 -18.61
CA PRO A 539 -15.86 7.44 -18.60
C PRO A 539 -15.02 8.35 -19.49
N TYR A 540 -15.65 9.42 -19.95
CA TYR A 540 -15.10 10.42 -20.84
C TYR A 540 -15.16 11.82 -20.21
N SER A 541 -14.30 12.70 -20.68
CA SER A 541 -14.30 14.12 -20.33
C SER A 541 -15.57 14.79 -20.86
N LEU A 542 -16.12 15.72 -20.08
CA LEU A 542 -17.37 16.41 -20.44
C LEU A 542 -17.16 17.39 -21.62
N VAL A 543 -15.99 18.03 -21.67
CA VAL A 543 -15.66 19.04 -22.70
C VAL A 543 -15.08 18.38 -23.94
N THR A 544 -13.94 17.71 -23.81
CA THR A 544 -13.19 17.17 -24.96
C THR A 544 -13.70 15.82 -25.46
N GLN A 545 -14.64 15.18 -24.76
CA GLN A 545 -15.12 13.81 -25.04
C GLN A 545 -14.03 12.72 -25.09
N GLN A 546 -12.79 13.04 -24.69
CA GLN A 546 -11.69 12.09 -24.60
C GLN A 546 -11.77 11.21 -23.35
N PRO A 547 -11.19 9.99 -23.37
CA PRO A 547 -11.03 9.15 -22.20
C PRO A 547 -10.46 9.90 -20.99
N LEU A 548 -11.07 9.74 -19.81
CA LEU A 548 -10.50 10.33 -18.59
C LEU A 548 -9.06 9.82 -18.33
N ARG A 549 -8.26 10.61 -17.61
CA ARG A 549 -6.92 10.20 -17.17
C ARG A 549 -6.96 9.49 -15.81
N GLY A 550 -6.13 8.48 -15.65
CA GLY A 550 -5.79 7.87 -14.36
C GLY A 550 -6.56 6.58 -14.05
N ARG A 551 -5.87 5.63 -13.40
CA ARG A 551 -6.38 4.27 -13.12
C ARG A 551 -7.62 4.27 -12.22
N SER A 552 -7.64 5.11 -11.18
CA SER A 552 -8.76 5.22 -10.25
C SER A 552 -10.07 5.67 -10.90
N LYS A 553 -9.99 6.35 -12.06
CA LYS A 553 -11.16 6.79 -12.85
C LYS A 553 -11.43 5.87 -14.05
N GLN A 554 -10.85 4.67 -14.08
CA GLN A 554 -10.89 3.78 -15.24
C GLN A 554 -10.45 4.50 -16.53
N GLY A 555 -9.41 5.32 -16.39
CA GLY A 555 -8.92 6.20 -17.45
C GLY A 555 -8.22 5.47 -18.59
N GLY A 556 -8.09 6.14 -19.74
CA GLY A 556 -7.32 5.66 -20.89
C GLY A 556 -5.82 5.91 -20.73
N GLN A 557 -5.03 5.19 -21.53
CA GLN A 557 -3.61 5.49 -21.70
C GLN A 557 -3.48 6.69 -22.64
N ARG A 558 -2.56 7.61 -22.32
CA ARG A 558 -2.28 8.76 -23.20
C ARG A 558 -1.43 8.30 -24.38
N LEU A 559 -1.91 8.55 -25.59
CA LEU A 559 -1.07 8.60 -26.78
C LEU A 559 -0.55 10.04 -26.90
N GLY A 560 0.75 10.22 -26.68
CA GLY A 560 1.40 11.53 -26.81
C GLY A 560 1.91 11.76 -28.22
N GLU A 561 2.46 12.97 -28.43
CA GLU A 561 3.02 13.40 -29.71
C GLU A 561 4.18 12.50 -30.15
N MET A 562 5.05 12.08 -29.22
CA MET A 562 6.15 11.15 -29.53
C MET A 562 5.65 9.78 -30.01
N GLU A 563 4.57 9.27 -29.42
CA GLU A 563 3.97 8.01 -29.89
C GLU A 563 3.26 8.18 -31.24
N VAL A 564 2.65 9.34 -31.50
CA VAL A 564 2.09 9.68 -32.82
C VAL A 564 3.19 9.68 -33.88
N TRP A 565 4.30 10.38 -33.64
CA TRP A 565 5.45 10.39 -34.56
C TRP A 565 6.02 9.00 -34.82
N ALA A 566 6.02 8.14 -33.80
CA ALA A 566 6.45 6.75 -33.97
C ALA A 566 5.55 6.01 -34.96
N ILE A 567 4.22 6.15 -34.85
CA ILE A 567 3.24 5.52 -35.75
C ILE A 567 3.33 6.12 -37.17
N GLU A 568 3.53 7.43 -37.28
CA GLU A 568 3.78 8.12 -38.55
C GLU A 568 5.05 7.63 -39.23
N GLY A 569 6.13 7.42 -38.48
CA GLY A 569 7.39 6.86 -38.98
C GLY A 569 7.25 5.46 -39.58
N TYR A 570 6.30 4.65 -39.06
CA TYR A 570 5.93 3.37 -39.67
C TYR A 570 5.03 3.50 -40.90
N GLY A 571 4.46 4.67 -41.18
CA GLY A 571 3.48 4.87 -42.24
C GLY A 571 2.10 4.24 -41.95
N ALA A 572 1.79 3.96 -40.68
CA ALA A 572 0.57 3.26 -40.28
C ALA A 572 -0.64 4.21 -40.16
N ALA A 573 -1.06 4.79 -41.29
CA ALA A 573 -2.09 5.83 -41.35
C ALA A 573 -3.46 5.40 -40.76
N PHE A 574 -3.91 4.17 -41.02
CA PHE A 574 -5.20 3.68 -40.50
C PHE A 574 -5.18 3.48 -38.98
N VAL A 575 -4.07 2.96 -38.44
CA VAL A 575 -3.89 2.78 -36.98
C VAL A 575 -3.88 4.13 -36.28
N LEU A 576 -3.17 5.11 -36.85
CA LEU A 576 -3.15 6.46 -36.32
C LEU A 576 -4.54 7.10 -36.34
N SER A 577 -5.25 6.98 -37.46
CA SER A 577 -6.60 7.51 -37.63
C SER A 577 -7.57 6.90 -36.60
N GLU A 578 -7.51 5.58 -36.40
CA GLU A 578 -8.33 4.87 -35.41
C GLU A 578 -8.05 5.35 -33.97
N MET A 579 -6.77 5.54 -33.62
CA MET A 579 -6.36 6.00 -32.30
C MET A 579 -6.79 7.45 -32.01
N LEU A 580 -6.76 8.32 -33.03
CA LEU A 580 -7.14 9.73 -32.90
C LEU A 580 -8.66 9.96 -32.91
N THR A 581 -9.44 9.08 -33.52
CA THR A 581 -10.90 9.23 -33.68
C THR A 581 -11.68 8.27 -32.78
N ILE A 582 -11.96 7.06 -33.26
CA ILE A 582 -12.91 6.11 -32.68
C ILE A 582 -12.53 5.64 -31.28
N LYS A 583 -11.22 5.45 -31.01
CA LYS A 583 -10.72 5.07 -29.69
C LYS A 583 -10.66 6.25 -28.70
N SER A 584 -10.77 7.48 -29.21
CA SER A 584 -10.64 8.71 -28.43
C SER A 584 -12.00 9.41 -28.28
N ASP A 585 -12.32 10.35 -29.18
CA ASP A 585 -13.35 11.37 -29.02
C ASP A 585 -14.45 11.35 -30.10
N ASP A 586 -14.33 10.55 -31.16
CA ASP A 586 -15.41 10.40 -32.15
C ASP A 586 -16.64 9.74 -31.49
N MET A 587 -17.63 10.56 -31.16
CA MET A 587 -18.84 10.15 -30.46
C MET A 587 -19.67 9.16 -31.27
N ALA A 588 -19.84 9.43 -32.57
CA ALA A 588 -20.68 8.64 -33.46
C ALA A 588 -20.00 7.31 -33.81
N GLY A 589 -18.72 7.36 -34.18
CA GLY A 589 -17.92 6.18 -34.47
C GLY A 589 -17.85 5.23 -33.28
N ARG A 590 -17.63 5.77 -32.07
CA ARG A 590 -17.55 4.96 -30.84
C ARG A 590 -18.88 4.29 -30.45
N GLN A 591 -20.02 4.97 -30.62
CA GLN A 591 -21.33 4.38 -30.33
C GLN A 591 -21.63 3.22 -31.28
N ASN A 592 -21.30 3.38 -32.56
CA ASN A 592 -21.52 2.35 -33.57
C ASN A 592 -20.47 1.25 -33.55
N LEU A 593 -19.27 1.50 -33.02
CA LEU A 593 -18.16 0.53 -33.01
C LEU A 593 -18.57 -0.82 -32.43
N TRP A 594 -19.21 -0.84 -31.27
CA TRP A 594 -19.63 -2.10 -30.64
C TRP A 594 -20.65 -2.86 -31.46
N LYS A 595 -21.60 -2.15 -32.06
CA LYS A 595 -22.59 -2.74 -32.96
C LYS A 595 -21.89 -3.34 -34.18
N ASN A 596 -21.00 -2.58 -34.81
CA ASN A 596 -20.28 -3.03 -35.99
C ASN A 596 -19.36 -4.23 -35.69
N LEU A 597 -18.72 -4.26 -34.52
CA LEU A 597 -17.91 -5.41 -34.09
C LEU A 597 -18.75 -6.67 -33.84
N ILE A 598 -19.95 -6.53 -33.27
CA ILE A 598 -20.86 -7.66 -33.05
C ILE A 598 -21.46 -8.15 -34.37
N ASP A 599 -21.85 -7.22 -35.23
CA ASP A 599 -22.48 -7.49 -36.54
C ASP A 599 -21.45 -7.83 -37.63
N ASN A 600 -20.14 -7.77 -37.34
CA ASN A 600 -19.03 -7.89 -38.28
C ASN A 600 -19.12 -6.92 -39.50
N ASN A 601 -19.59 -5.70 -39.26
CA ASN A 601 -19.63 -4.64 -40.26
C ASN A 601 -18.34 -3.80 -40.27
N ASP A 602 -18.06 -3.16 -41.40
CA ASP A 602 -16.92 -2.25 -41.55
C ASP A 602 -17.00 -1.04 -40.60
N ILE A 603 -15.84 -0.55 -40.20
CA ILE A 603 -15.70 0.57 -39.26
C ILE A 603 -15.53 1.87 -40.06
N SER A 604 -16.47 2.80 -39.89
CA SER A 604 -16.40 4.15 -40.47
C SER A 604 -15.72 5.14 -39.54
N LEU A 605 -14.80 5.95 -40.06
CA LEU A 605 -14.08 7.00 -39.32
C LEU A 605 -14.83 8.34 -39.44
N GLY A 606 -15.18 8.96 -38.31
CA GLY A 606 -15.78 10.28 -38.23
C GLY A 606 -14.78 11.42 -37.97
N SER A 607 -15.30 12.62 -37.72
CA SER A 607 -14.50 13.77 -37.30
C SER A 607 -14.29 13.77 -35.77
N PRO A 608 -13.08 14.08 -35.28
CA PRO A 608 -12.83 14.22 -33.85
C PRO A 608 -13.64 15.36 -33.22
N GLU A 609 -14.21 15.10 -32.05
CA GLU A 609 -14.96 16.13 -31.31
C GLU A 609 -14.05 17.25 -30.78
N SER A 610 -12.78 16.93 -30.45
CA SER A 610 -11.80 17.95 -30.06
C SER A 610 -11.52 18.99 -31.14
N PHE A 611 -11.60 18.60 -32.42
CA PHE A 611 -11.47 19.54 -33.52
C PHE A 611 -12.68 20.49 -33.58
N LYS A 612 -13.89 20.00 -33.33
CA LYS A 612 -15.08 20.86 -33.25
C LYS A 612 -14.99 21.84 -32.09
N VAL A 613 -14.56 21.36 -30.92
CA VAL A 613 -14.31 22.23 -29.74
C VAL A 613 -13.31 23.33 -30.09
N LEU A 614 -12.21 23.01 -30.78
CA LEU A 614 -11.22 23.99 -31.22
C LEU A 614 -11.84 25.05 -32.14
N VAL A 615 -12.67 24.64 -33.11
CA VAL A 615 -13.36 25.59 -34.00
C VAL A 615 -14.27 26.51 -33.19
N CYS A 616 -15.07 25.98 -32.26
CA CYS A 616 -15.92 26.80 -31.40
C CYS A 616 -15.13 27.77 -30.53
N GLU A 617 -13.98 27.36 -30.00
CA GLU A 617 -13.09 28.23 -29.21
C GLU A 617 -12.50 29.36 -30.06
N LEU A 618 -12.13 29.10 -31.32
CA LEU A 618 -11.63 30.13 -32.24
C LEU A 618 -12.75 31.08 -32.68
N GLN A 619 -13.95 30.57 -32.95
CA GLN A 619 -15.13 31.40 -33.23
C GLN A 619 -15.52 32.28 -32.05
N ALA A 620 -15.36 31.80 -30.81
CA ALA A 620 -15.55 32.62 -29.61
C ALA A 620 -14.57 33.80 -29.51
N LEU A 621 -13.43 33.73 -30.21
CA LEU A 621 -12.46 34.84 -30.36
C LEU A 621 -12.75 35.72 -31.59
N CYS A 622 -13.92 35.59 -32.19
CA CYS A 622 -14.33 36.27 -33.43
C CYS A 622 -13.47 35.88 -34.65
N LEU A 623 -12.86 34.69 -34.65
CA LEU A 623 -12.19 34.12 -35.82
C LEU A 623 -13.13 33.14 -36.52
N ASP A 624 -13.60 33.50 -37.71
CA ASP A 624 -14.48 32.64 -38.49
C ASP A 624 -13.67 31.60 -39.28
N ILE A 625 -14.00 30.31 -39.10
CA ILE A 625 -13.31 29.17 -39.70
C ILE A 625 -14.36 28.26 -40.33
N GLY A 626 -14.30 28.13 -41.66
CA GLY A 626 -15.17 27.25 -42.45
C GLY A 626 -14.41 26.08 -43.08
N LEU A 627 -15.11 24.97 -43.33
CA LEU A 627 -14.60 23.84 -44.12
C LEU A 627 -15.04 23.99 -45.57
N PHE A 628 -14.08 24.00 -46.50
CA PHE A 628 -14.37 24.23 -47.91
C PHE A 628 -14.02 23.02 -48.79
N ARG A 629 -14.93 22.62 -49.68
CA ARG A 629 -14.68 21.67 -50.76
C ARG A 629 -14.24 22.42 -52.00
N LYS A 630 -13.19 21.92 -52.64
CA LYS A 630 -12.85 22.35 -54.00
C LYS A 630 -13.87 21.81 -54.99
N ASN A 631 -14.52 22.71 -55.72
CA ASN A 631 -15.60 22.37 -56.64
C ASN A 631 -15.01 21.86 -57.97
N LYS A 632 -14.89 20.54 -58.16
CA LYS A 632 -14.27 19.94 -59.37
C LYS A 632 -15.06 20.19 -60.66
N LEU A 633 -16.36 20.47 -60.58
CA LEU A 633 -17.25 20.61 -61.76
C LEU A 633 -17.13 21.94 -62.52
N LYS A 634 -16.39 22.94 -62.01
CA LYS A 634 -16.22 24.26 -62.67
C LYS A 634 -14.86 24.47 -63.34
N GLN A 635 -13.96 23.49 -63.33
CA GLN A 635 -12.60 23.66 -63.89
C GLN A 635 -12.52 23.64 -65.42
N GLU A 636 -13.55 23.19 -66.13
CA GLU A 636 -13.50 23.10 -67.61
C GLU A 636 -13.98 24.37 -68.35
N LYS A 637 -14.37 25.45 -67.67
CA LYS A 637 -15.00 26.62 -68.34
C LYS A 637 -14.32 27.99 -68.17
N TYR A 638 -13.11 28.06 -67.63
CA TYR A 638 -12.36 29.33 -67.60
C TYR A 638 -10.92 29.12 -68.02
N SER A 639 -10.68 29.15 -69.33
CA SER A 639 -9.46 29.68 -69.91
C SER A 639 -9.62 31.19 -70.05
N ASP A 640 -8.62 31.92 -69.56
CA ASP A 640 -8.37 33.34 -69.79
C ASP A 640 -9.36 34.32 -69.15
N ASP A 641 -9.13 34.65 -67.88
CA ASP A 641 -9.02 36.06 -67.47
C ASP A 641 -8.42 36.21 -66.06
N GLN A 642 -7.40 37.06 -65.96
CA GLN A 642 -6.70 37.40 -64.74
C GLN A 642 -7.50 38.44 -63.94
N THR A 643 -8.08 38.06 -62.80
CA THR A 643 -8.29 38.94 -61.63
C THR A 643 -8.52 38.10 -60.37
N ASN A 644 -8.07 38.61 -59.21
CA ASN A 644 -8.19 38.04 -57.87
C ASN A 644 -9.61 37.54 -57.51
N SER A 645 -9.96 36.34 -57.94
CA SER A 645 -11.16 35.64 -57.50
C SER A 645 -10.73 34.52 -56.55
N MET A 646 -11.32 34.53 -55.35
CA MET A 646 -11.19 33.44 -54.39
C MET A 646 -11.38 32.10 -55.11
N PRO A 647 -10.55 31.08 -54.84
CA PRO A 647 -10.71 29.77 -55.47
C PRO A 647 -12.16 29.29 -55.31
N ASN A 648 -12.74 28.74 -56.37
CA ASN A 648 -14.11 28.19 -56.40
C ASN A 648 -14.28 27.10 -55.32
N LEU A 649 -14.64 27.53 -54.12
CA LEU A 649 -14.76 26.74 -52.90
C LEU A 649 -16.24 26.74 -52.50
N ILE A 650 -16.81 25.54 -52.32
CA ILE A 650 -18.14 25.38 -51.70
C ILE A 650 -17.89 25.12 -50.22
N GLU A 651 -18.50 25.90 -49.33
CA GLU A 651 -18.50 25.60 -47.90
C GLU A 651 -19.31 24.31 -47.66
N ILE A 652 -18.71 23.30 -47.02
CA ILE A 652 -19.26 21.94 -46.95
C ILE A 652 -20.42 21.84 -45.96
N ASP A 653 -20.47 22.67 -44.93
CA ASP A 653 -21.58 22.80 -44.00
C ASP A 653 -21.13 23.87 -43.00
N SER A 654 -22.04 24.73 -42.54
CA SER A 654 -21.75 25.56 -41.38
C SER A 654 -21.52 24.63 -40.20
N LEU A 655 -20.28 24.59 -39.69
CA LEU A 655 -19.86 23.76 -38.54
C LEU A 655 -20.76 23.92 -37.30
N LEU A 656 -21.58 24.97 -37.28
CA LEU A 656 -22.61 25.30 -36.30
C LEU A 656 -23.83 24.38 -36.27
N HIS A 657 -24.18 23.66 -37.36
CA HIS A 657 -25.37 22.78 -37.35
C HIS A 657 -25.14 21.40 -36.68
N LEU A 658 -23.93 21.15 -36.19
CA LEU A 658 -23.52 19.90 -35.54
C LEU A 658 -23.24 20.03 -34.04
N ALA A 659 -23.48 21.20 -33.44
CA ALA A 659 -23.34 21.47 -32.00
C ALA A 659 -24.65 21.28 -31.22
#